data_AF-A0A2Z3HE18-F1
#
_entry.id   AF-A0A2Z3HE18-F1
#
_cell.length_a   1.000
_cell.length_b   1.000
_cell.length_c   1.000
_cell.angle_alpha   90.00
_cell.angle_beta   90.00
_cell.angle_gamma   90.00
#
_symmetry.space_group_name_H-M   'P 1'
#
loop_
_entity.id
_entity.type
_entity.pdbx_description
1 polymer ?
#
loop_
_entity_poly.entity_id
_entity_poly.type
_entity_poly.pdbx_seq_one_letter_code
_entity_poly.pdbx_strand_id
1 'polypeptide(L)'
;MPDDLSATRVSGPNSPHAPDSSATVARFTDPLAARRQMLGEEVPAVPGYEVARELARGGMGRVLAARELTLNRPVAIKVLLPRAGRDGARRFVIEAEITAQLPHPNIPPVYALGRFGDGTPFLVMKLIEGRTLTALLRDRASPADELNRFVQIFEHVCLAVGFAHARGVVHRDLKPANIMVGEFGEVQVMDWGLAKTAGGPDAPTRAQGTGDEPKTLGDRTGSSDAFSSDHSTEVTAAGQVLGTPSYMAPEQARGEPVDPRADVFSLGAVLCEVLTGSRPFAGRHSTEVIGATAAGILDEPLAALGASGAPADLVELARRCLAPWAADRPADGKAVADAVARYRAGVETRLRAAESERAAAEVKATEQRKRRRVQLALLAAVALMLLGAAGTGWWLDHKAAERRIEAERAERERAAADLRQSEKDARAAADNRRALAADLDRCEAALRNDDAATAALALADVTRREGQPGGEEFGARIARCRTDHALLTRLDEVETFAWTPVNGQLPLAADLQTRWATALAQAGIVPNAPPAEAARRVNDSLIRDRVLLTLDLWLGAAGTADLAALLHEADPDPTRDAVRAAVQARDGAGLARLTAAGLGDQPARFVIALAAAVRPGLSPARRRALLAAEWDRAPGSVRVLMELGGTYPMNSKEGAAERARWFQAAVALRPQSVLAWNKLGIALRDGEQYDEALAAAREALRLDPRDLNALNIKAIALRAKGDGPGAVRVYEELMRADPDCPYPEFHNNYGSALATAGDLRGAIVKFRQALEMNPKFAAAHANLGNALLRTRELDAAVQSLRAAVECDPRSAVAHAELGRALQLKRDTTGAIRAYRESLKLNPANPGAASALGHLLWDREDLDGAIGAFRDALRYAPAEPGLHNNLGMLLRQTGDPRGAASAYKEAIRLDPKHLRARYNLGVALRAAKDPAGAVKAYRELLALDPNHSAGHNGLGNALRDLGDLDGAIAEFRAALSINPSNGPAQQNLTDTLKQKDRTAPRPREVKRS
;
A
#
# COMPACT_ATOMS: atom_id res chain seq x y z
N MET A 1 -68.21 24.88 28.12
CA MET A 1 -68.71 24.25 26.88
C MET A 1 -69.04 25.37 25.91
N PRO A 2 -68.68 25.29 24.62
CA PRO A 2 -67.77 24.35 23.96
C PRO A 2 -66.79 24.98 22.95
N ASP A 3 -65.77 24.20 22.64
CA ASP A 3 -65.21 23.78 21.33
C ASP A 3 -65.13 24.71 20.10
N ASP A 4 -63.97 24.53 19.46
CA ASP A 4 -63.74 24.25 18.04
C ASP A 4 -63.23 25.35 17.09
N LEU A 5 -61.99 25.10 16.64
CA LEU A 5 -61.47 25.13 15.27
C LEU A 5 -62.04 26.14 14.26
N SER A 6 -61.17 26.95 13.66
CA SER A 6 -60.64 26.67 12.30
C SER A 6 -59.99 27.90 11.60
N ALA A 7 -58.98 27.58 10.78
CA ALA A 7 -58.74 28.07 9.41
C ALA A 7 -58.48 29.58 9.11
N THR A 8 -57.23 29.83 8.71
CA THR A 8 -56.77 30.59 7.50
C THR A 8 -57.54 31.82 6.97
N ARG A 9 -56.86 32.98 6.96
CA ARG A 9 -56.45 33.76 5.75
C ARG A 9 -55.79 35.12 6.08
N VAL A 10 -54.56 35.29 5.56
CA VAL A 10 -53.99 36.43 4.78
C VAL A 10 -54.09 37.91 5.27
N SER A 11 -52.87 38.47 5.50
CA SER A 11 -52.30 39.83 5.30
C SER A 11 -52.70 41.08 6.13
N GLY A 12 -51.79 41.47 7.05
CA GLY A 12 -51.20 42.79 7.48
C GLY A 12 -51.97 44.14 7.46
N PRO A 13 -51.36 45.27 7.89
CA PRO A 13 -50.29 45.50 8.88
C PRO A 13 -50.53 46.69 9.88
N ASN A 14 -49.58 46.86 10.83
CA ASN A 14 -49.15 48.08 11.59
C ASN A 14 -49.98 48.71 12.75
N SER A 15 -49.34 48.65 13.94
CA SER A 15 -49.10 49.59 15.10
C SER A 15 -49.73 51.01 15.13
N PRO A 16 -49.70 51.81 16.25
CA PRO A 16 -48.93 51.69 17.53
C PRO A 16 -49.62 52.18 18.86
N HIS A 17 -48.84 52.06 19.97
CA HIS A 17 -48.74 52.88 21.21
C HIS A 17 -49.36 52.44 22.58
N ALA A 18 -48.44 52.02 23.49
CA ALA A 18 -48.18 52.33 24.93
C ALA A 18 -49.34 52.31 25.99
N PRO A 19 -49.11 52.26 27.34
CA PRO A 19 -47.86 52.20 28.14
C PRO A 19 -47.85 51.21 29.36
N ASP A 20 -46.68 51.15 30.02
CA ASP A 20 -46.31 51.00 31.45
C ASP A 20 -46.71 49.88 32.46
N SER A 21 -45.78 49.77 33.43
CA SER A 21 -45.48 48.78 34.48
C SER A 21 -46.47 48.56 35.65
N SER A 22 -46.54 47.31 36.17
CA SER A 22 -46.12 46.89 37.54
C SER A 22 -46.84 45.61 38.04
N ALA A 23 -46.12 44.82 38.87
CA ALA A 23 -46.55 43.63 39.65
C ALA A 23 -46.83 42.34 38.83
N THR A 24 -46.43 41.10 39.18
CA THR A 24 -46.08 40.46 40.46
C THR A 24 -45.12 39.29 40.17
N VAL A 25 -44.08 39.15 40.99
CA VAL A 25 -43.11 38.05 40.95
C VAL A 25 -43.77 36.75 41.42
N ALA A 26 -43.93 35.78 40.51
CA ALA A 26 -44.09 34.38 40.88
C ALA A 26 -42.69 33.77 41.05
N ARG A 27 -42.26 33.60 42.30
CA ARG A 27 -41.04 32.86 42.66
C ARG A 27 -41.21 31.39 42.24
N PHE A 28 -40.47 30.95 41.23
CA PHE A 28 -40.15 29.54 41.08
C PHE A 28 -39.25 29.13 42.25
N THR A 29 -39.82 28.49 43.26
CA THR A 29 -39.04 27.77 44.26
C THR A 29 -38.46 26.51 43.60
N ASP A 30 -37.17 26.56 43.31
CA ASP A 30 -36.39 25.47 42.71
C ASP A 30 -36.14 24.34 43.74
N PRO A 31 -36.69 23.13 43.54
CA PRO A 31 -36.42 21.97 44.40
C PRO A 31 -34.95 21.50 44.36
N LEU A 32 -34.13 21.99 43.43
CA LEU A 32 -32.72 21.62 43.27
C LEU A 32 -31.76 22.52 44.06
N ALA A 33 -32.20 23.69 44.54
CA ALA A 33 -31.40 24.55 45.39
C ALA A 33 -31.06 23.89 46.74
N ALA A 34 -31.99 23.11 47.30
CA ALA A 34 -31.77 22.34 48.52
C ALA A 34 -30.74 21.20 48.33
N ARG A 35 -30.62 20.66 47.11
CA ARG A 35 -29.65 19.60 46.78
C ARG A 35 -28.25 20.16 46.50
N ARG A 36 -28.13 21.42 46.07
CA ARG A 36 -26.84 22.14 45.94
C ARG A 36 -26.13 22.34 47.28
N GLN A 37 -26.88 22.49 48.37
CA GLN A 37 -26.32 22.67 49.72
C GLN A 37 -25.86 21.34 50.36
N MET A 38 -26.29 20.20 49.83
CA MET A 38 -26.05 18.88 50.43
C MET A 38 -24.81 18.13 49.89
N LEU A 39 -24.25 18.54 48.74
CA LEU A 39 -23.18 17.80 48.04
C LEU A 39 -21.82 18.51 47.94
N GLY A 40 -21.69 19.76 48.39
CA GLY A 40 -20.38 20.41 48.59
C GLY A 40 -19.44 20.55 47.37
N GLU A 41 -19.88 20.29 46.13
CA GLU A 41 -19.07 20.57 44.93
C GLU A 41 -19.49 21.92 44.32
N GLU A 42 -18.65 22.94 44.46
CA GLU A 42 -18.83 24.24 43.78
C GLU A 42 -18.70 24.08 42.26
N VAL A 43 -19.74 24.50 41.52
CA VAL A 43 -19.71 24.57 40.06
C VAL A 43 -18.87 25.79 39.66
N PRO A 44 -17.86 25.65 38.77
CA PRO A 44 -16.93 26.74 38.48
C PRO A 44 -17.63 27.94 37.83
N ALA A 45 -17.33 29.15 38.31
CA ALA A 45 -17.82 30.40 37.72
C ALA A 45 -17.15 30.65 36.37
N VAL A 46 -17.93 30.70 35.28
CA VAL A 46 -17.44 30.96 33.91
C VAL A 46 -17.74 32.41 33.51
N PRO A 47 -16.73 33.24 33.17
CA PRO A 47 -16.96 34.63 32.82
C PRO A 47 -17.98 34.82 31.70
N GLY A 48 -19.03 35.61 31.93
CA GLY A 48 -20.09 35.88 30.95
C GLY A 48 -21.22 34.83 30.88
N TYR A 49 -21.17 33.79 31.71
CA TYR A 49 -22.16 32.71 31.71
C TYR A 49 -22.69 32.41 33.12
N GLU A 50 -23.99 32.14 33.20
CA GLU A 50 -24.63 31.60 34.41
C GLU A 50 -24.70 30.08 34.30
N VAL A 51 -23.91 29.37 35.11
CA VAL A 51 -23.87 27.90 35.07
C VAL A 51 -25.02 27.30 35.87
N ALA A 52 -25.83 26.47 35.23
CA ALA A 52 -26.99 25.84 35.84
C ALA A 52 -26.65 24.50 36.53
N ARG A 53 -26.02 23.58 35.80
CA ARG A 53 -25.69 22.23 36.28
C ARG A 53 -24.58 21.57 35.46
N GLU A 54 -23.94 20.56 36.03
CA GLU A 54 -23.04 19.66 35.29
C GLU A 54 -23.87 18.65 34.48
N LEU A 55 -23.52 18.49 33.19
CA LEU A 55 -24.18 17.54 32.26
C LEU A 55 -23.45 16.21 32.23
N ALA A 56 -22.11 16.24 32.20
CA ALA A 56 -21.27 15.05 32.12
C ALA A 56 -19.85 15.34 32.63
N ARG A 57 -19.20 14.33 33.21
CA ARG A 57 -17.78 14.36 33.63
C ARG A 57 -17.04 13.19 32.97
N GLY A 58 -15.89 13.48 32.35
CA GLY A 58 -14.99 12.47 31.78
C GLY A 58 -13.55 12.64 32.27
N GLY A 59 -12.64 11.79 31.78
CA GLY A 59 -11.22 11.80 32.20
C GLY A 59 -10.43 13.06 31.83
N MET A 60 -10.80 13.75 30.74
CA MET A 60 -10.11 14.97 30.26
C MET A 60 -10.85 16.27 30.59
N GLY A 61 -12.15 16.24 30.92
CA GLY A 61 -12.96 17.45 31.07
C GLY A 61 -14.36 17.21 31.62
N ARG A 62 -15.06 18.28 31.99
CA ARG A 62 -16.48 18.27 32.36
C ARG A 62 -17.30 19.16 31.42
N VAL A 63 -18.56 18.83 31.20
CA VAL A 63 -19.50 19.62 30.38
C VAL A 63 -20.57 20.20 31.29
N LEU A 64 -20.81 21.50 31.17
CA LEU A 64 -21.73 22.27 32.01
C LEU A 64 -22.86 22.84 31.15
N ALA A 65 -24.10 22.76 31.63
CA ALA A 65 -25.21 23.53 31.08
C ALA A 65 -25.15 24.93 31.66
N ALA A 66 -25.16 25.94 30.80
CA ALA A 66 -25.10 27.34 31.21
C ALA A 66 -26.00 28.21 30.33
N ARG A 67 -26.27 29.42 30.79
CA ARG A 67 -26.94 30.48 30.05
C ARG A 67 -25.95 31.60 29.78
N GLU A 68 -25.77 31.95 28.53
CA GLU A 68 -24.95 33.12 28.17
C GLU A 68 -25.68 34.41 28.53
N LEU A 69 -25.04 35.28 29.30
CA LEU A 69 -25.69 36.46 29.87
C LEU A 69 -25.99 37.54 28.82
N THR A 70 -25.13 37.68 27.80
CA THR A 70 -25.25 38.73 26.78
C THR A 70 -26.42 38.48 25.81
N LEU A 71 -26.54 37.24 25.32
CA LEU A 71 -27.54 36.86 24.31
C LEU A 71 -28.72 36.08 24.91
N ASN A 72 -28.69 35.83 26.22
CA ASN A 72 -29.70 35.07 26.95
C ASN A 72 -30.04 33.72 26.30
N ARG A 73 -29.01 32.99 25.84
CA ARG A 73 -29.15 31.70 25.15
C ARG A 73 -28.63 30.53 25.99
N PRO A 74 -29.26 29.35 25.91
CA PRO A 74 -28.72 28.14 26.53
C PRO A 74 -27.50 27.63 25.75
N VAL A 75 -26.45 27.24 26.48
CA VAL A 75 -25.18 26.76 25.94
C VAL A 75 -24.64 25.58 26.75
N ALA A 76 -23.82 24.76 26.11
CA ALA A 76 -22.99 23.77 26.78
C ALA A 76 -21.54 24.29 26.85
N ILE A 77 -20.91 24.19 28.02
CA ILE A 77 -19.53 24.62 28.25
C ILE A 77 -18.69 23.41 28.63
N LYS A 78 -17.78 22.99 27.74
CA LYS A 78 -16.75 21.98 28.05
C LYS A 78 -15.59 22.69 28.74
N VAL A 79 -15.15 22.17 29.88
CA VAL A 79 -14.05 22.70 30.69
C VAL A 79 -13.00 21.61 30.89
N LEU A 80 -11.73 21.93 30.64
CA LEU A 80 -10.63 21.01 30.88
C LEU A 80 -10.39 20.82 32.39
N LEU A 81 -10.22 19.58 32.85
CA LEU A 81 -9.87 19.31 34.25
C LEU A 81 -8.35 19.48 34.49
N PRO A 82 -7.90 19.92 35.68
CA PRO A 82 -6.48 20.17 35.98
C PRO A 82 -5.54 18.97 35.78
N ARG A 83 -6.08 17.74 35.81
CA ARG A 83 -5.32 16.48 35.68
C ARG A 83 -4.87 16.17 34.24
N ALA A 84 -5.26 16.95 33.24
CA ALA A 84 -5.01 16.66 31.83
C ALA A 84 -3.60 17.06 31.31
N GLY A 85 -2.84 17.85 32.07
CA GLY A 85 -1.48 18.28 31.69
C GLY A 85 -1.41 19.20 30.46
N ARG A 86 -0.19 19.57 30.03
CA ARG A 86 0.05 20.48 28.88
C ARG A 86 -0.46 19.89 27.56
N ASP A 87 -0.31 18.58 27.36
CA ASP A 87 -0.78 17.90 26.15
C ASP A 87 -2.31 17.83 26.07
N GLY A 88 -2.99 17.71 27.20
CA GLY A 88 -4.46 17.75 27.27
C GLY A 88 -5.02 19.12 26.88
N ALA A 89 -4.39 20.21 27.33
CA ALA A 89 -4.80 21.56 26.95
C ALA A 89 -4.62 21.84 25.45
N ARG A 90 -3.54 21.32 24.84
CA ARG A 90 -3.30 21.44 23.39
C ARG A 90 -4.34 20.65 22.59
N ARG A 91 -4.62 19.40 22.98
CA ARG A 91 -5.65 18.56 22.32
C ARG A 91 -7.04 19.17 22.44
N PHE A 92 -7.36 19.80 23.57
CA PHE A 92 -8.64 20.49 23.79
C PHE A 92 -8.85 21.67 22.83
N VAL A 93 -7.81 22.49 22.61
CA VAL A 93 -7.88 23.61 21.65
C VAL A 93 -8.02 23.10 20.22
N ILE A 94 -7.26 22.05 19.85
CA ILE A 94 -7.35 21.42 18.52
C ILE A 94 -8.76 20.86 18.28
N GLU A 95 -9.36 20.20 19.27
CA GLU A 95 -10.75 19.72 19.20
C GLU A 95 -11.73 20.86 18.92
N ALA A 96 -11.60 21.97 19.65
CA ALA A 96 -12.43 23.15 19.49
C ALA A 96 -12.28 23.77 18.08
N GLU A 97 -11.05 23.87 17.58
CA GLU A 97 -10.75 24.41 16.25
C GLU A 97 -11.30 23.52 15.13
N ILE A 98 -11.12 22.20 15.22
CA ILE A 98 -11.66 21.24 14.25
C ILE A 98 -13.20 21.31 14.24
N THR A 99 -13.83 21.28 15.42
CA THR A 99 -15.30 21.33 15.53
C THR A 99 -15.85 22.66 14.97
N ALA A 100 -15.19 23.78 15.24
CA ALA A 100 -15.58 25.09 14.72
C ALA A 100 -15.49 25.19 13.18
N GLN A 101 -14.62 24.41 12.54
CA GLN A 101 -14.44 24.39 11.08
C GLN A 101 -15.45 23.50 10.34
N LEU A 102 -16.37 22.85 11.07
CA LEU A 102 -17.34 21.91 10.52
C LEU A 102 -18.80 22.41 10.66
N PRO A 103 -19.21 23.47 9.94
CA PRO A 103 -20.58 23.98 10.01
C PRO A 103 -21.54 23.02 9.28
N HIS A 104 -22.15 22.11 10.03
CA HIS A 104 -23.08 21.11 9.52
C HIS A 104 -24.27 20.94 10.47
N PRO A 105 -25.52 20.73 9.98
CA PRO A 105 -26.69 20.56 10.84
C PRO A 105 -26.56 19.42 11.88
N ASN A 106 -25.74 18.42 11.59
CA ASN A 106 -25.49 17.26 12.46
C ASN A 106 -24.14 17.32 13.22
N ILE A 107 -23.52 18.50 13.32
CA ILE A 107 -22.31 18.76 14.12
C ILE A 107 -22.59 19.98 15.01
N PRO A 108 -22.33 19.92 16.34
CA PRO A 108 -22.61 21.04 17.24
C PRO A 108 -21.79 22.27 16.86
N PRO A 109 -22.40 23.43 16.61
CA PRO A 109 -21.64 24.64 16.35
C PRO A 109 -20.91 25.08 17.64
N VAL A 110 -19.66 25.49 17.46
CA VAL A 110 -18.84 26.14 18.49
C VAL A 110 -19.13 27.63 18.47
N TYR A 111 -19.50 28.18 19.63
CA TYR A 111 -19.81 29.60 19.79
C TYR A 111 -18.63 30.42 20.28
N ALA A 112 -17.80 29.86 21.17
CA ALA A 112 -16.62 30.55 21.69
C ALA A 112 -15.59 29.57 22.26
N LEU A 113 -14.31 29.94 22.20
CA LEU A 113 -13.22 29.33 22.95
C LEU A 113 -12.65 30.40 23.88
N GLY A 114 -12.68 30.16 25.19
CA GLY A 114 -12.23 31.09 26.22
C GLY A 114 -11.21 30.47 27.16
N ARG A 115 -10.71 31.28 28.11
CA ARG A 115 -9.84 30.83 29.20
C ARG A 115 -10.30 31.43 30.52
N PHE A 116 -10.17 30.66 31.59
CA PHE A 116 -10.28 31.17 32.95
C PHE A 116 -9.05 32.02 33.31
N GLY A 117 -9.12 32.75 34.43
CA GLY A 117 -8.00 33.59 34.90
C GLY A 117 -6.71 32.83 35.20
N ASP A 118 -6.78 31.52 35.41
CA ASP A 118 -5.66 30.61 35.60
C ASP A 118 -5.08 30.04 34.28
N GLY A 119 -5.66 30.41 33.13
CA GLY A 119 -5.26 29.96 31.81
C GLY A 119 -5.95 28.67 31.32
N THR A 120 -6.77 28.01 32.14
CA THR A 120 -7.52 26.80 31.76
C THR A 120 -8.49 27.09 30.61
N PRO A 121 -8.46 26.36 29.48
CA PRO A 121 -9.35 26.60 28.37
C PRO A 121 -10.77 26.06 28.63
N PHE A 122 -11.77 26.78 28.13
CA PHE A 122 -13.15 26.30 28.05
C PHE A 122 -13.74 26.54 26.66
N LEU A 123 -14.57 25.62 26.20
CA LEU A 123 -15.22 25.64 24.90
C LEU A 123 -16.73 25.77 25.10
N VAL A 124 -17.34 26.76 24.46
CA VAL A 124 -18.79 27.02 24.47
C VAL A 124 -19.38 26.55 23.15
N MET A 125 -20.40 25.71 23.22
CA MET A 125 -21.07 25.12 22.05
C MET A 125 -22.60 25.08 22.27
N LYS A 126 -23.34 24.70 21.22
CA LYS A 126 -24.79 24.48 21.33
C LYS A 126 -25.11 23.45 22.42
N LEU A 127 -26.07 23.79 23.30
CA LEU A 127 -26.65 22.82 24.24
C LEU A 127 -27.58 21.88 23.47
N ILE A 128 -27.32 20.58 23.54
CA ILE A 128 -28.14 19.55 22.90
C ILE A 128 -29.01 18.88 23.95
N GLU A 129 -30.30 19.19 23.90
CA GLU A 129 -31.31 18.60 24.77
C GLU A 129 -31.79 17.28 24.16
N GLY A 130 -31.23 16.17 24.66
CA GLY A 130 -31.46 14.85 24.08
C GLY A 130 -30.77 13.72 24.84
N ARG A 131 -30.84 12.52 24.27
CA ARG A 131 -30.21 11.30 24.79
C ARG A 131 -29.12 10.81 23.83
N THR A 132 -28.12 10.11 24.35
CA THR A 132 -27.11 9.47 23.49
C THR A 132 -27.72 8.28 22.73
N LEU A 133 -27.17 7.95 21.56
CA LEU A 133 -27.59 6.77 20.81
C LEU A 133 -27.38 5.49 21.61
N THR A 134 -26.34 5.41 22.47
CA THR A 134 -26.18 4.31 23.43
C THR A 134 -27.39 4.13 24.35
N ALA A 135 -27.94 5.24 24.87
CA ALA A 135 -29.10 5.17 25.77
C ALA A 135 -30.37 4.75 25.03
N LEU A 136 -30.53 5.20 23.78
CA LEU A 136 -31.66 4.79 22.93
C LEU A 136 -31.59 3.32 22.53
N LEU A 137 -30.39 2.82 22.17
CA LEU A 137 -30.20 1.41 21.83
C LEU A 137 -30.40 0.49 23.04
N ARG A 138 -30.06 0.93 24.25
CA ARG A 138 -30.25 0.18 25.49
C ARG A 138 -31.72 0.03 25.87
N ASP A 139 -32.51 1.07 25.69
CA ASP A 139 -33.94 1.08 26.06
C ASP A 139 -34.83 0.42 25.00
N ARG A 140 -34.25 0.05 23.85
CA ARG A 140 -34.95 -0.56 22.73
C ARG A 140 -35.35 -2.00 23.07
N ALA A 141 -36.62 -2.35 22.86
CA ALA A 141 -37.13 -3.68 23.23
C ALA A 141 -36.55 -4.82 22.38
N SER A 142 -36.28 -4.57 21.09
CA SER A 142 -35.60 -5.53 20.21
C SER A 142 -34.91 -4.84 19.02
N PRO A 143 -33.95 -5.49 18.33
CA PRO A 143 -33.31 -4.94 17.14
C PRO A 143 -34.23 -4.68 15.93
N ALA A 144 -35.48 -5.18 15.95
CA ALA A 144 -36.48 -4.88 14.94
C ALA A 144 -37.33 -3.64 15.29
N ASP A 145 -37.44 -3.29 16.57
CA ASP A 145 -38.34 -2.26 17.08
C ASP A 145 -37.90 -0.86 16.63
N GLU A 146 -38.77 -0.05 16.03
CA GLU A 146 -38.40 1.25 15.44
C GLU A 146 -37.18 1.25 14.49
N LEU A 147 -36.88 0.15 13.78
CA LEU A 147 -35.66 0.04 12.95
C LEU A 147 -35.47 1.21 11.98
N ASN A 148 -36.55 1.68 11.34
CA ASN A 148 -36.50 2.81 10.41
C ASN A 148 -36.01 4.11 11.08
N ARG A 149 -36.37 4.34 12.34
CA ARG A 149 -35.92 5.51 13.12
C ARG A 149 -34.42 5.44 13.36
N PHE A 150 -33.89 4.27 13.74
CA PHE A 150 -32.45 4.09 13.95
C PHE A 150 -31.65 4.16 12.65
N VAL A 151 -32.19 3.66 11.54
CA VAL A 151 -31.57 3.80 10.21
C VAL A 151 -31.53 5.27 9.77
N GLN A 152 -32.58 6.05 10.05
CA GLN A 152 -32.58 7.50 9.78
C GLN A 152 -31.58 8.25 10.66
N ILE A 153 -31.46 7.87 11.94
CA ILE A 153 -30.42 8.44 12.83
C ILE A 153 -29.03 8.12 12.26
N PHE A 154 -28.80 6.87 11.86
CA PHE A 154 -27.54 6.42 11.29
C PHE A 154 -27.19 7.16 9.98
N GLU A 155 -28.17 7.44 9.12
CA GLU A 155 -27.98 8.25 7.92
C GLU A 155 -27.46 9.66 8.24
N HIS A 156 -28.06 10.34 9.22
CA HIS A 156 -27.59 11.67 9.66
C HIS A 156 -26.17 11.64 10.23
N VAL A 157 -25.79 10.55 10.91
CA VAL A 157 -24.39 10.34 11.36
C VAL A 157 -23.46 10.19 10.15
N CYS A 158 -23.84 9.39 9.17
CA CYS A 158 -23.04 9.20 7.94
C CYS A 158 -22.87 10.52 7.17
N LEU A 159 -23.91 11.36 7.11
CA LEU A 159 -23.85 12.69 6.48
C LEU A 159 -22.88 13.62 7.21
N ALA A 160 -22.90 13.65 8.55
CA ALA A 160 -21.97 14.42 9.36
C ALA A 160 -20.51 14.01 9.13
N VAL A 161 -20.26 12.69 9.16
CA VAL A 161 -18.93 12.10 8.95
C VAL A 161 -18.46 12.33 7.51
N GLY A 162 -19.32 12.12 6.52
CA GLY A 162 -19.03 12.39 5.11
C GLY A 162 -18.70 13.87 4.85
N PHE A 163 -19.39 14.79 5.51
CA PHE A 163 -19.10 16.23 5.44
C PHE A 163 -17.71 16.56 6.03
N ALA A 164 -17.35 15.94 7.15
CA ALA A 164 -16.02 16.09 7.75
C ALA A 164 -14.92 15.51 6.85
N HIS A 165 -15.13 14.34 6.28
CA HIS A 165 -14.20 13.70 5.34
C HIS A 165 -13.94 14.57 4.11
N ALA A 166 -14.96 15.23 3.57
CA ALA A 166 -14.83 16.15 2.43
C ALA A 166 -13.96 17.39 2.76
N ARG A 167 -13.75 17.70 4.05
CA ARG A 167 -12.84 18.74 4.55
C ARG A 167 -11.52 18.17 5.04
N GLY A 168 -11.26 16.89 4.76
CA GLY A 168 -10.08 16.18 5.20
C GLY A 168 -10.04 15.95 6.70
N VAL A 169 -11.15 15.92 7.44
CA VAL A 169 -11.15 15.60 8.87
C VAL A 169 -11.60 14.16 9.07
N VAL A 170 -10.82 13.36 9.80
CA VAL A 170 -11.17 11.99 10.23
C VAL A 170 -11.40 12.00 11.75
N HIS A 171 -12.52 11.47 12.24
CA HIS A 171 -13.00 11.52 13.63
C HIS A 171 -12.25 10.59 14.58
N ARG A 172 -12.02 9.32 14.21
CA ARG A 172 -11.22 8.31 14.95
C ARG A 172 -11.74 7.85 16.33
N ASP A 173 -12.90 8.29 16.80
CA ASP A 173 -13.56 7.75 18.00
C ASP A 173 -15.09 7.74 17.84
N LEU A 174 -15.55 7.36 16.65
CA LEU A 174 -16.98 7.32 16.37
C LEU A 174 -17.61 6.10 17.07
N LYS A 175 -18.61 6.38 17.93
CA LYS A 175 -19.34 5.37 18.71
C LYS A 175 -20.72 5.91 19.12
N PRO A 176 -21.68 5.05 19.50
CA PRO A 176 -23.02 5.51 19.89
C PRO A 176 -23.05 6.46 21.09
N ALA A 177 -22.04 6.46 21.96
CA ALA A 177 -21.94 7.40 23.08
C ALA A 177 -21.60 8.84 22.64
N ASN A 178 -20.99 8.98 21.46
CA ASN A 178 -20.59 10.27 20.88
C ASN A 178 -21.66 10.80 19.89
N ILE A 179 -22.86 10.21 19.87
CA ILE A 179 -23.98 10.61 19.02
C ILE A 179 -25.14 10.98 19.93
N MET A 180 -25.61 12.23 19.83
CA MET A 180 -26.77 12.74 20.57
C MET A 180 -27.99 12.83 19.66
N VAL A 181 -29.15 12.46 20.18
CA VAL A 181 -30.44 12.55 19.48
C VAL A 181 -31.40 13.38 20.34
N GLY A 182 -31.80 14.54 19.82
CA GLY A 182 -32.74 15.46 20.46
C GLY A 182 -34.20 15.01 20.33
N GLU A 183 -35.08 15.64 21.11
CA GLU A 183 -36.51 15.28 21.19
C GLU A 183 -37.24 15.38 19.84
N PHE A 184 -36.80 16.29 18.97
CA PHE A 184 -37.38 16.49 17.63
C PHE A 184 -36.61 15.78 16.50
N GLY A 185 -35.81 14.75 16.84
CA GLY A 185 -35.07 13.96 15.86
C GLY A 185 -33.81 14.62 15.31
N GLU A 186 -33.35 15.72 15.93
CA GLU A 186 -32.05 16.33 15.66
C GLU A 186 -30.94 15.35 16.06
N VAL A 187 -30.05 15.00 15.13
CA VAL A 187 -28.91 14.09 15.39
C VAL A 187 -27.63 14.88 15.35
N GLN A 188 -26.78 14.76 16.36
CA GLN A 188 -25.49 15.44 16.41
C GLN A 188 -24.34 14.50 16.77
N VAL A 189 -23.28 14.55 15.95
CA VAL A 189 -22.02 13.85 16.20
C VAL A 189 -21.10 14.76 17.02
N MET A 190 -20.73 14.29 18.20
CA MET A 190 -20.00 15.03 19.24
C MET A 190 -18.58 14.47 19.42
N ASP A 191 -17.73 15.19 20.14
CA ASP A 191 -16.42 14.72 20.66
C ASP A 191 -15.37 14.41 19.57
N TRP A 192 -14.91 15.46 18.89
CA TRP A 192 -13.86 15.43 17.86
C TRP A 192 -12.44 15.38 18.45
N GLY A 193 -12.29 14.94 19.71
CA GLY A 193 -11.04 15.04 20.49
C GLY A 193 -9.87 14.19 19.95
N LEU A 194 -10.15 13.19 19.11
CA LEU A 194 -9.15 12.37 18.41
C LEU A 194 -9.03 12.69 16.92
N ALA A 195 -9.75 13.71 16.46
CA ALA A 195 -9.84 14.01 15.04
C ALA A 195 -8.52 14.54 14.47
N LYS A 196 -8.24 14.21 13.20
CA LYS A 196 -7.01 14.64 12.51
C LYS A 196 -7.32 15.11 11.09
N THR A 197 -6.58 16.12 10.63
CA THR A 197 -6.58 16.55 9.22
C THR A 197 -5.78 15.56 8.37
N ALA A 198 -6.42 14.93 7.38
CA ALA A 198 -5.83 14.07 6.36
C ALA A 198 -4.72 14.86 5.63
N GLY A 199 -3.46 14.51 5.91
CA GLY A 199 -2.27 15.14 5.33
C GLY A 199 -1.50 16.14 6.21
N GLY A 200 -1.87 16.31 7.50
CA GLY A 200 -1.15 17.23 8.41
C GLY A 200 0.19 16.69 8.96
N PRO A 201 1.19 17.57 9.20
CA PRO A 201 2.56 17.20 9.55
C PRO A 201 2.67 16.73 11.00
N ASP A 202 2.52 15.42 11.19
CA ASP A 202 3.08 14.67 12.32
C ASP A 202 3.68 13.38 11.74
N ALA A 203 4.70 13.54 10.89
CA ALA A 203 5.81 12.60 10.88
C ALA A 203 6.51 12.75 12.24
N PRO A 204 7.03 11.67 12.86
CA PRO A 204 7.85 11.82 14.05
C PRO A 204 9.01 12.76 13.70
N THR A 205 8.99 13.94 14.30
CA THR A 205 10.03 14.95 14.13
C THR A 205 11.34 14.28 14.54
N ARG A 206 12.22 14.03 13.58
CA ARG A 206 13.63 13.76 13.83
C ARG A 206 14.18 14.98 14.56
N ALA A 207 14.21 14.92 15.89
CA ALA A 207 14.98 15.83 16.69
C ALA A 207 16.46 15.60 16.37
N GLN A 208 17.05 16.53 15.62
CA GLN A 208 18.48 16.78 15.69
C GLN A 208 18.79 17.27 17.11
N GLY A 209 19.73 16.61 17.79
CA GLY A 209 20.25 17.08 19.08
C GLY A 209 20.73 15.98 20.02
N THR A 210 22.01 15.62 19.88
CA THR A 210 22.98 15.36 20.97
C THR A 210 22.66 14.35 22.08
N GLY A 211 23.43 13.25 22.08
CA GLY A 211 24.09 12.63 23.25
C GLY A 211 23.25 12.20 24.46
N ASP A 212 22.97 10.90 24.58
CA ASP A 212 23.48 10.06 25.67
C ASP A 212 22.93 8.62 25.58
N GLU A 213 23.71 7.67 26.08
CA GLU A 213 23.57 6.21 26.01
C GLU A 213 22.29 5.61 26.65
N PRO A 214 21.89 4.38 26.27
CA PRO A 214 20.75 3.68 26.85
C PRO A 214 21.08 3.01 28.19
N LYS A 215 20.31 3.31 29.24
CA LYS A 215 20.32 2.55 30.50
C LYS A 215 19.32 1.38 30.45
N THR A 216 19.79 0.29 31.01
CA THR A 216 19.24 -1.07 31.13
C THR A 216 17.91 -1.16 31.87
N LEU A 217 17.03 -2.05 31.40
CA LEU A 217 15.82 -2.49 32.10
C LEU A 217 16.20 -3.65 33.05
N GLY A 218 15.95 -3.45 34.34
CA GLY A 218 16.04 -4.48 35.38
C GLY A 218 14.66 -4.77 35.97
N ASP A 219 14.47 -6.04 36.31
CA ASP A 219 13.42 -6.71 37.09
C ASP A 219 12.41 -5.85 37.86
N ARG A 220 11.15 -6.30 37.81
CA ARG A 220 10.32 -6.50 39.01
C ARG A 220 9.19 -7.50 38.77
N THR A 221 9.22 -8.53 39.61
CA THR A 221 8.21 -9.55 39.88
C THR A 221 7.10 -9.03 40.80
N GLY A 222 5.92 -9.66 40.81
CA GLY A 222 5.05 -9.72 42.00
C GLY A 222 3.54 -9.48 41.85
N SER A 223 2.81 -10.59 41.79
CA SER A 223 1.51 -10.93 42.42
C SER A 223 0.19 -10.19 42.11
N SER A 224 -0.82 -11.03 41.99
CA SER A 224 -2.28 -10.83 41.89
C SER A 224 -2.92 -10.21 43.14
N ASP A 225 -4.04 -9.50 42.97
CA ASP A 225 -5.37 -9.96 43.43
C ASP A 225 -6.48 -8.95 43.09
N ALA A 226 -7.67 -9.50 42.91
CA ALA A 226 -8.85 -8.93 42.30
C ALA A 226 -9.63 -7.94 43.17
N PHE A 227 -10.22 -6.91 42.55
CA PHE A 227 -11.58 -6.43 42.87
C PHE A 227 -12.18 -5.74 41.65
N SER A 228 -13.38 -6.18 41.26
CA SER A 228 -14.14 -5.69 40.12
C SER A 228 -14.75 -4.32 40.41
N SER A 229 -14.48 -3.33 39.57
CA SER A 229 -15.47 -2.31 39.19
C SER A 229 -15.11 -1.73 37.82
N ASP A 230 -16.12 -1.71 36.98
CA ASP A 230 -16.09 -1.45 35.54
C ASP A 230 -15.98 0.05 35.28
N HIS A 231 -14.76 0.61 35.12
CA HIS A 231 -14.55 1.96 34.56
C HIS A 231 -13.21 2.06 33.80
N SER A 232 -13.33 2.32 32.49
CA SER A 232 -12.27 2.54 31.52
C SER A 232 -11.48 3.83 31.78
N THR A 233 -10.16 3.72 32.01
CA THR A 233 -9.05 4.42 31.33
C THR A 233 -7.78 4.34 32.19
N GLU A 234 -7.10 3.19 32.16
CA GLU A 234 -5.73 3.10 32.65
C GLU A 234 -4.74 3.38 31.52
N VAL A 235 -3.93 4.40 31.75
CA VAL A 235 -2.89 4.91 30.86
C VAL A 235 -1.66 4.01 31.00
N THR A 236 -1.23 3.38 29.91
CA THR A 236 0.10 2.75 29.79
C THR A 236 0.88 3.40 28.63
N ALA A 237 2.14 3.71 28.89
CA ALA A 237 2.98 4.55 28.04
C ALA A 237 3.73 3.75 26.96
N ALA A 238 3.97 4.45 25.84
CA ALA A 238 4.71 4.09 24.60
C ALA A 238 3.93 3.21 23.58
N GLY A 239 3.25 3.87 22.63
CA GLY A 239 2.58 3.25 21.46
C GLY A 239 1.05 3.43 21.42
N GLN A 240 0.54 4.66 21.62
CA GLN A 240 -0.88 4.92 21.91
C GLN A 240 -1.86 4.39 20.85
N VAL A 241 -2.57 3.32 21.19
CA VAL A 241 -3.87 2.94 20.62
C VAL A 241 -4.91 3.95 21.11
N LEU A 242 -5.44 4.77 20.19
CA LEU A 242 -6.37 5.87 20.48
C LEU A 242 -7.78 5.47 20.01
N GLY A 243 -8.78 5.59 20.89
CA GLY A 243 -10.19 5.33 20.60
C GLY A 243 -10.79 4.21 21.46
N THR A 244 -12.08 3.93 21.26
CA THR A 244 -12.82 2.89 22.00
C THR A 244 -12.67 1.54 21.31
N PRO A 245 -12.01 0.53 21.92
CA PRO A 245 -11.63 -0.72 21.25
C PRO A 245 -12.77 -1.42 20.50
N SER A 246 -13.99 -1.40 21.04
CA SER A 246 -15.16 -2.07 20.44
C SER A 246 -15.66 -1.51 19.10
N TYR A 247 -15.24 -0.31 18.70
CA TYR A 247 -15.65 0.35 17.45
C TYR A 247 -14.44 0.75 16.58
N MET A 248 -13.24 0.37 17.00
CA MET A 248 -11.99 0.80 16.40
C MET A 248 -11.69 0.02 15.12
N ALA A 249 -11.19 0.69 14.09
CA ALA A 249 -10.71 0.01 12.88
C ALA A 249 -9.43 -0.81 13.16
N PRO A 250 -9.20 -1.96 12.49
CA PRO A 250 -8.01 -2.78 12.69
C PRO A 250 -6.68 -2.03 12.51
N GLU A 251 -6.59 -1.14 11.52
CA GLU A 251 -5.42 -0.28 11.30
C GLU A 251 -5.21 0.74 12.43
N GLN A 252 -6.29 1.23 13.04
CA GLN A 252 -6.22 2.15 14.18
C GLN A 252 -5.79 1.41 15.45
N ALA A 253 -6.25 0.17 15.65
CA ALA A 253 -5.83 -0.70 16.75
C ALA A 253 -4.35 -1.11 16.65
N ARG A 254 -3.81 -1.18 15.43
CA ARG A 254 -2.38 -1.46 15.15
C ARG A 254 -1.49 -0.21 15.17
N GLY A 255 -2.05 0.99 15.33
CA GLY A 255 -1.31 2.25 15.32
C GLY A 255 -0.80 2.68 13.94
N GLU A 256 -1.41 2.18 12.86
CA GLU A 256 -1.08 2.53 11.47
C GLU A 256 -1.67 3.90 11.06
N PRO A 257 -1.17 4.52 9.97
CA PRO A 257 -1.80 5.72 9.41
C PRO A 257 -3.26 5.44 9.01
N VAL A 258 -4.17 6.27 9.51
CA VAL A 258 -5.61 6.16 9.22
C VAL A 258 -6.07 7.19 8.21
N ASP A 259 -7.01 6.80 7.36
CA ASP A 259 -7.70 7.65 6.40
C ASP A 259 -9.22 7.65 6.70
N PRO A 260 -10.08 8.32 5.91
CA PRO A 260 -11.53 8.31 6.09
C PRO A 260 -12.19 6.93 6.25
N ARG A 261 -11.57 5.85 5.76
CA ARG A 261 -12.11 4.48 5.84
C ARG A 261 -12.02 3.88 7.24
N ALA A 262 -11.22 4.47 8.13
CA ALA A 262 -11.23 4.09 9.55
C ALA A 262 -12.57 4.48 10.21
N ASP A 263 -13.09 5.66 9.92
CA ASP A 263 -14.43 6.07 10.39
C ASP A 263 -15.54 5.27 9.72
N VAL A 264 -15.35 4.84 8.47
CA VAL A 264 -16.29 3.93 7.78
C VAL A 264 -16.38 2.58 8.50
N PHE A 265 -15.28 2.06 9.04
CA PHE A 265 -15.32 0.88 9.89
C PHE A 265 -16.12 1.14 11.17
N SER A 266 -15.89 2.27 11.85
CA SER A 266 -16.67 2.64 13.03
C SER A 266 -18.16 2.84 12.72
N LEU A 267 -18.51 3.38 11.55
CA LEU A 267 -19.89 3.43 11.05
C LEU A 267 -20.46 2.02 10.86
N GLY A 268 -19.68 1.08 10.29
CA GLY A 268 -20.04 -0.32 10.19
C GLY A 268 -20.30 -0.97 11.55
N ALA A 269 -19.49 -0.65 12.55
CA ALA A 269 -19.65 -1.11 13.92
C ALA A 269 -20.92 -0.56 14.59
N VAL A 270 -21.22 0.73 14.39
CA VAL A 270 -22.48 1.35 14.84
C VAL A 270 -23.69 0.70 14.16
N LEU A 271 -23.63 0.50 12.84
CA LEU A 271 -24.72 -0.15 12.10
C LEU A 271 -24.91 -1.60 12.56
N CYS A 272 -23.83 -2.34 12.82
CA CYS A 272 -23.90 -3.68 13.37
C CYS A 272 -24.64 -3.72 14.70
N GLU A 273 -24.37 -2.80 15.62
CA GLU A 273 -25.11 -2.71 16.89
C GLU A 273 -26.58 -2.29 16.69
N VAL A 274 -26.88 -1.42 15.72
CA VAL A 274 -28.27 -1.08 15.36
C VAL A 274 -29.04 -2.29 14.85
N LEU A 275 -28.40 -3.16 14.05
CA LEU A 275 -29.05 -4.32 13.43
C LEU A 275 -29.11 -5.54 14.34
N THR A 276 -28.13 -5.74 15.22
CA THR A 276 -28.00 -6.94 16.05
C THR A 276 -28.33 -6.71 17.53
N GLY A 277 -28.33 -5.46 17.99
CA GLY A 277 -28.39 -5.10 19.42
C GLY A 277 -27.11 -5.38 20.19
N SER A 278 -26.05 -5.89 19.55
CA SER A 278 -24.78 -6.25 20.18
C SER A 278 -23.60 -5.55 19.51
N ARG A 279 -22.56 -5.24 20.28
CA ARG A 279 -21.33 -4.62 19.75
C ARG A 279 -20.52 -5.66 18.97
N PRO A 280 -19.78 -5.26 17.91
CA PRO A 280 -18.95 -6.19 17.14
C PRO A 280 -17.84 -6.83 17.98
N PHE A 281 -17.14 -6.06 18.82
CA PHE A 281 -16.12 -6.65 19.69
C PHE A 281 -16.51 -6.49 21.15
N ALA A 282 -16.80 -7.62 21.80
CA ALA A 282 -17.12 -7.73 23.22
C ALA A 282 -16.14 -8.71 23.87
N GLY A 283 -15.48 -8.27 24.95
CA GLY A 283 -14.52 -9.09 25.70
C GLY A 283 -14.48 -8.62 27.15
N ARG A 284 -13.99 -9.46 28.07
CA ARG A 284 -13.93 -9.13 29.51
C ARG A 284 -12.80 -8.15 29.83
N HIS A 285 -11.77 -8.11 28.99
CA HIS A 285 -10.60 -7.24 29.17
C HIS A 285 -10.34 -6.41 27.91
N SER A 286 -9.94 -5.15 28.09
CA SER A 286 -9.67 -4.20 27.00
C SER A 286 -8.57 -4.68 26.05
N THR A 287 -7.57 -5.40 26.56
CA THR A 287 -6.45 -5.96 25.78
C THR A 287 -6.87 -7.09 24.84
N GLU A 288 -7.83 -7.91 25.27
CA GLU A 288 -8.42 -8.98 24.46
C GLU A 288 -9.20 -8.39 23.28
N VAL A 289 -10.01 -7.36 23.56
CA VAL A 289 -10.77 -6.63 22.54
C VAL A 289 -9.83 -5.96 21.54
N ILE A 290 -8.78 -5.26 22.00
CA ILE A 290 -7.78 -4.64 21.11
C ILE A 290 -7.05 -5.70 20.27
N GLY A 291 -6.69 -6.84 20.85
CA GLY A 291 -6.03 -7.94 20.15
C GLY A 291 -6.90 -8.53 19.04
N ALA A 292 -8.16 -8.82 19.33
CA ALA A 292 -9.12 -9.34 18.35
C ALA A 292 -9.40 -8.31 17.23
N THR A 293 -9.56 -7.04 17.59
CA THR A 293 -9.76 -5.95 16.62
C THR A 293 -8.53 -5.72 15.74
N ALA A 294 -7.32 -5.73 16.32
CA ALA A 294 -6.06 -5.61 15.58
C ALA A 294 -5.82 -6.78 14.61
N ALA A 295 -6.26 -7.98 14.99
CA ALA A 295 -6.21 -9.18 14.15
C ALA A 295 -7.34 -9.24 13.10
N GLY A 296 -8.32 -8.33 13.15
CA GLY A 296 -9.44 -8.30 12.21
C GLY A 296 -10.37 -9.51 12.29
N ILE A 297 -10.47 -10.15 13.46
CA ILE A 297 -11.29 -11.35 13.69
C ILE A 297 -12.76 -10.95 13.76
N LEU A 298 -13.52 -11.22 12.70
CA LEU A 298 -14.91 -10.76 12.55
C LEU A 298 -15.93 -11.90 12.40
N ASP A 299 -15.53 -13.15 12.62
CA ASP A 299 -16.40 -14.31 12.40
C ASP A 299 -17.69 -14.25 13.22
N GLU A 300 -17.60 -13.96 14.52
CA GLU A 300 -18.76 -13.84 15.41
C GLU A 300 -19.67 -12.64 15.05
N PRO A 301 -19.15 -11.42 14.84
CA PRO A 301 -19.98 -10.27 14.41
C PRO A 301 -20.67 -10.47 13.07
N LEU A 302 -19.96 -11.06 12.11
CA LEU A 302 -20.50 -11.35 10.79
C LEU A 302 -21.55 -12.46 10.85
N ALA A 303 -21.40 -13.46 11.72
CA ALA A 303 -22.43 -14.45 11.98
C ALA A 303 -23.68 -13.83 12.62
N ALA A 304 -23.50 -12.98 13.64
CA ALA A 304 -24.60 -12.26 14.30
C ALA A 304 -25.37 -11.35 13.32
N LEU A 305 -24.67 -10.65 12.43
CA LEU A 305 -25.28 -9.86 11.35
C LEU A 305 -26.13 -10.73 10.40
N GLY A 306 -25.64 -11.90 10.02
CA GLY A 306 -26.38 -12.85 9.18
C GLY A 306 -27.63 -13.42 9.87
N ALA A 307 -27.59 -13.58 11.19
CA ALA A 307 -28.68 -14.11 12.01
C ALA A 307 -29.67 -13.04 12.52
N SER A 308 -29.40 -11.75 12.28
CA SER A 308 -30.16 -10.61 12.85
C SER A 308 -31.62 -10.50 12.39
N GLY A 309 -32.00 -11.15 11.29
CA GLY A 309 -33.30 -10.97 10.64
C GLY A 309 -33.49 -9.59 10.01
N ALA A 310 -32.44 -8.76 9.95
CA ALA A 310 -32.47 -7.44 9.34
C ALA A 310 -32.50 -7.51 7.80
N PRO A 311 -32.94 -6.44 7.11
CA PRO A 311 -32.95 -6.37 5.65
C PRO A 311 -31.57 -6.63 5.03
N ALA A 312 -31.53 -7.47 3.98
CA ALA A 312 -30.29 -7.91 3.35
C ALA A 312 -29.38 -6.76 2.90
N ASP A 313 -29.96 -5.68 2.37
CA ASP A 313 -29.21 -4.50 1.91
C ASP A 313 -28.43 -3.81 3.06
N LEU A 314 -29.03 -3.74 4.26
CA LEU A 314 -28.40 -3.15 5.44
C LEU A 314 -27.34 -4.07 6.05
N VAL A 315 -27.60 -5.39 6.04
CA VAL A 315 -26.62 -6.40 6.47
C VAL A 315 -25.39 -6.35 5.58
N GLU A 316 -25.59 -6.31 4.26
CA GLU A 316 -24.50 -6.22 3.28
C GLU A 316 -23.72 -4.91 3.42
N LEU A 317 -24.41 -3.79 3.64
CA LEU A 317 -23.76 -2.51 3.91
C LEU A 317 -22.89 -2.57 5.18
N ALA A 318 -23.41 -3.16 6.26
CA ALA A 318 -22.65 -3.34 7.50
C ALA A 318 -21.41 -4.23 7.29
N ARG A 319 -21.54 -5.32 6.52
CA ARG A 319 -20.41 -6.21 6.17
C ARG A 319 -19.31 -5.47 5.40
N ARG A 320 -19.68 -4.69 4.39
CA ARG A 320 -18.71 -3.89 3.60
C ARG A 320 -18.01 -2.84 4.44
N CYS A 321 -18.74 -2.18 5.34
CA CYS A 321 -18.14 -1.20 6.24
C CYS A 321 -17.17 -1.84 7.23
N LEU A 322 -17.50 -3.03 7.74
CA LEU A 322 -16.67 -3.80 8.67
C LEU A 322 -15.52 -4.57 8.00
N ALA A 323 -15.28 -4.43 6.70
CA ALA A 323 -14.22 -5.20 6.04
C ALA A 323 -12.86 -5.00 6.75
N PRO A 324 -12.07 -6.07 7.04
CA PRO A 324 -10.80 -5.93 7.75
C PRO A 324 -9.83 -4.97 7.06
N TRP A 325 -9.83 -4.95 5.73
CA TRP A 325 -8.98 -4.09 4.92
C TRP A 325 -9.71 -2.80 4.52
N ALA A 326 -9.07 -1.65 4.72
CA ALA A 326 -9.64 -0.34 4.39
C ALA A 326 -10.05 -0.22 2.90
N ALA A 327 -9.32 -0.87 1.98
CA ALA A 327 -9.59 -0.80 0.54
C ALA A 327 -10.94 -1.41 0.12
N ASP A 328 -11.45 -2.37 0.90
CA ASP A 328 -12.71 -3.06 0.62
C ASP A 328 -13.93 -2.31 1.18
N ARG A 329 -13.69 -1.24 1.94
CA ARG A 329 -14.73 -0.41 2.54
C ARG A 329 -15.19 0.68 1.58
N PRO A 330 -16.43 1.20 1.74
CA PRO A 330 -16.83 2.45 1.10
C PRO A 330 -15.79 3.56 1.31
N ALA A 331 -15.60 4.41 0.30
CA ALA A 331 -14.49 5.37 0.28
C ALA A 331 -14.51 6.38 1.44
N ASP A 332 -15.72 6.78 1.89
CA ASP A 332 -15.94 7.75 2.95
C ASP A 332 -17.36 7.61 3.54
N GLY A 333 -17.68 8.42 4.56
CA GLY A 333 -19.02 8.43 5.18
C GLY A 333 -20.14 8.88 4.23
N LYS A 334 -19.83 9.64 3.17
CA LYS A 334 -20.83 10.04 2.17
C LYS A 334 -21.27 8.83 1.34
N ALA A 335 -20.33 7.98 0.93
CA ALA A 335 -20.66 6.74 0.21
C ALA A 335 -21.56 5.82 1.05
N VAL A 336 -21.39 5.78 2.37
CA VAL A 336 -22.27 5.07 3.30
C VAL A 336 -23.64 5.74 3.37
N ALA A 337 -23.69 7.08 3.52
CA ALA A 337 -24.95 7.84 3.52
C ALA A 337 -25.78 7.60 2.24
N ASP A 338 -25.14 7.65 1.06
CA ASP A 338 -25.77 7.39 -0.23
C ASP A 338 -26.33 5.96 -0.33
N ALA A 339 -25.66 4.97 0.29
CA ALA A 339 -26.16 3.60 0.36
C ALA A 339 -27.40 3.49 1.26
N VAL A 340 -27.40 4.14 2.43
CA VAL A 340 -28.56 4.16 3.35
C VAL A 340 -29.75 4.89 2.72
N ALA A 341 -29.51 6.03 2.05
CA ALA A 341 -30.54 6.79 1.36
C ALA A 341 -31.21 5.96 0.24
N ARG A 342 -30.42 5.23 -0.56
CA ARG A 342 -30.95 4.31 -1.59
C ARG A 342 -31.83 3.21 -0.99
N TYR A 343 -31.40 2.62 0.13
CA TYR A 343 -32.21 1.64 0.84
C TYR A 343 -33.57 2.23 1.28
N ARG A 344 -33.56 3.41 1.90
CA ARG A 344 -34.80 4.09 2.36
C ARG A 344 -35.73 4.43 1.20
N ALA A 345 -35.22 4.96 0.10
CA ALA A 345 -36.01 5.24 -1.10
C ALA A 345 -36.65 3.97 -1.68
N GLY A 346 -35.92 2.85 -1.65
CA GLY A 346 -36.43 1.54 -2.07
C GLY A 346 -37.52 0.98 -1.15
N VAL A 347 -37.45 1.24 0.16
CA VAL A 347 -38.52 0.89 1.12
C VAL A 347 -39.77 1.72 0.87
N GLU A 348 -39.64 3.05 0.69
CA GLU A 348 -40.76 3.95 0.44
C GLU A 348 -41.49 3.60 -0.86
N THR A 349 -40.75 3.27 -1.92
CA THR A 349 -41.32 2.83 -3.21
C THR A 349 -42.15 1.56 -3.06
N ARG A 350 -41.67 0.58 -2.28
CA ARG A 350 -42.39 -0.67 -2.00
C ARG A 350 -43.65 -0.45 -1.18
N LEU A 351 -43.62 0.45 -0.18
CA LEU A 351 -44.78 0.84 0.60
C LEU A 351 -45.86 1.49 -0.27
N ARG A 352 -45.48 2.47 -1.10
CA ARG A 352 -46.42 3.14 -2.03
C ARG A 352 -47.01 2.17 -3.06
N ALA A 353 -46.23 1.22 -3.56
CA ALA A 353 -46.72 0.18 -4.45
C ALA A 353 -47.76 -0.72 -3.76
N ALA A 354 -47.49 -1.15 -2.53
CA ALA A 354 -48.42 -1.96 -1.73
C ALA A 354 -49.71 -1.20 -1.35
N GLU A 355 -49.61 0.09 -1.03
CA GLU A 355 -50.77 0.96 -0.79
C GLU A 355 -51.59 1.16 -2.06
N SER A 356 -50.93 1.37 -3.21
CA SER A 356 -51.59 1.50 -4.51
C SER A 356 -52.29 0.20 -4.92
N GLU A 357 -51.71 -0.96 -4.64
CA GLU A 357 -52.34 -2.26 -4.89
C GLU A 357 -53.56 -2.49 -3.99
N ARG A 358 -53.48 -2.11 -2.70
CA ARG A 358 -54.62 -2.18 -1.76
C ARG A 358 -55.75 -1.23 -2.17
N ALA A 359 -55.43 0.00 -2.54
CA ALA A 359 -56.40 0.97 -3.05
C ALA A 359 -57.04 0.49 -4.36
N ALA A 360 -56.25 -0.09 -5.28
CA ALA A 360 -56.77 -0.68 -6.51
C ALA A 360 -57.66 -1.91 -6.24
N ALA A 361 -57.34 -2.72 -5.22
CA ALA A 361 -58.17 -3.85 -4.79
C ALA A 361 -59.50 -3.41 -4.15
N GLU A 362 -59.50 -2.35 -3.35
CA GLU A 362 -60.73 -1.76 -2.77
C GLU A 362 -61.62 -1.10 -3.82
N VAL A 363 -61.02 -0.40 -4.80
CA VAL A 363 -61.76 0.16 -5.95
C VAL A 363 -62.37 -0.96 -6.79
N LYS A 364 -61.62 -2.03 -7.09
CA LYS A 364 -62.19 -3.21 -7.78
C LYS A 364 -63.30 -3.90 -6.98
N ALA A 365 -63.17 -4.02 -5.66
CA ALA A 365 -64.18 -4.62 -4.80
C ALA A 365 -65.48 -3.77 -4.71
N THR A 366 -65.36 -2.45 -4.68
CA THR A 366 -66.52 -1.53 -4.70
C THR A 366 -67.21 -1.49 -6.07
N GLU A 367 -66.45 -1.56 -7.16
CA GLU A 367 -66.99 -1.61 -8.52
C GLU A 367 -67.73 -2.93 -8.82
N GLN A 368 -67.23 -4.06 -8.31
CA GLN A 368 -67.92 -5.36 -8.39
C GLN A 368 -69.23 -5.39 -7.58
N ARG A 369 -69.30 -4.71 -6.42
CA ARG A 369 -70.53 -4.57 -5.62
C ARG A 369 -71.57 -3.68 -6.31
N LYS A 370 -71.14 -2.62 -7.02
CA LYS A 370 -72.02 -1.77 -7.83
C LYS A 370 -72.55 -2.52 -9.07
N ARG A 371 -71.71 -3.28 -9.78
CA ARG A 371 -72.15 -4.09 -10.94
C ARG A 371 -73.20 -5.15 -10.57
N ARG A 372 -73.07 -5.83 -9.41
CA ARG A 372 -74.08 -6.79 -8.94
C ARG A 372 -75.44 -6.14 -8.60
N ARG A 373 -75.44 -4.93 -8.03
CA ARG A 373 -76.70 -4.18 -7.73
C ARG A 373 -77.38 -3.68 -9.01
N VAL A 374 -76.60 -3.21 -9.98
CA VAL A 374 -77.13 -2.73 -11.28
C VAL A 374 -77.66 -3.90 -12.12
N GLN A 375 -77.02 -5.08 -12.10
CA GLN A 375 -77.50 -6.27 -12.81
C GLN A 375 -78.83 -6.80 -12.27
N LEU A 376 -79.05 -6.77 -10.94
CA LEU A 376 -80.33 -7.15 -10.33
C LEU A 376 -81.46 -6.14 -10.62
N ALA A 377 -81.14 -4.84 -10.67
CA ALA A 377 -82.10 -3.79 -11.04
C ALA A 377 -82.47 -3.83 -12.54
N LEU A 378 -81.51 -4.16 -13.41
CA LEU A 378 -81.74 -4.27 -14.85
C LEU A 378 -82.60 -5.48 -15.20
N LEU A 379 -82.44 -6.61 -14.49
CA LEU A 379 -83.30 -7.79 -14.65
C LEU A 379 -84.76 -7.51 -14.26
N ALA A 380 -85.01 -6.67 -13.25
CA ALA A 380 -86.36 -6.24 -12.87
C ALA A 380 -86.98 -5.24 -13.88
N ALA A 381 -86.16 -4.37 -14.49
CA ALA A 381 -86.62 -3.39 -15.47
C ALA A 381 -86.88 -3.99 -16.86
N VAL A 382 -86.12 -5.02 -17.25
CA VAL A 382 -86.31 -5.74 -18.53
C VAL A 382 -87.60 -6.57 -18.51
N ALA A 383 -88.03 -7.08 -17.35
CA ALA A 383 -89.33 -7.74 -17.21
C ALA A 383 -90.54 -6.81 -17.43
N LEU A 384 -90.38 -5.50 -17.13
CA LEU A 384 -91.43 -4.47 -17.30
C LEU A 384 -91.46 -3.87 -18.72
N MET A 385 -90.32 -3.83 -19.42
CA MET A 385 -90.23 -3.27 -20.78
C MET A 385 -90.70 -4.23 -21.89
N LEU A 386 -90.87 -5.53 -21.58
CA LEU A 386 -91.40 -6.52 -22.54
C LEU A 386 -92.91 -6.37 -22.82
N LEU A 387 -93.60 -5.39 -22.22
CA LEU A 387 -95.02 -5.08 -22.45
C LEU A 387 -95.28 -3.92 -23.47
N GLY A 388 -94.24 -3.31 -24.07
CA GLY A 388 -94.37 -2.10 -24.89
C GLY A 388 -94.00 -2.26 -26.37
N ALA A 389 -94.58 -3.24 -27.07
CA ALA A 389 -94.33 -3.47 -28.50
C ALA A 389 -95.09 -2.50 -29.41
N ALA A 390 -94.46 -1.41 -29.86
CA ALA A 390 -94.89 -0.63 -31.05
C ALA A 390 -93.79 0.25 -31.71
N GLY A 391 -92.56 0.32 -31.15
CA GLY A 391 -91.49 1.23 -31.64
C GLY A 391 -90.31 0.56 -32.37
N THR A 392 -90.44 -0.70 -32.77
CA THR A 392 -89.29 -1.53 -33.18
C THR A 392 -88.87 -1.39 -34.65
N GLY A 393 -89.68 -0.79 -35.53
CA GLY A 393 -89.36 -0.66 -36.95
C GLY A 393 -88.39 0.48 -37.30
N TRP A 394 -88.63 1.68 -36.77
CA TRP A 394 -87.83 2.89 -37.06
C TRP A 394 -86.45 2.89 -36.37
N TRP A 395 -86.36 2.23 -35.21
CA TRP A 395 -85.14 2.18 -34.40
C TRP A 395 -84.05 1.28 -35.00
N LEU A 396 -84.42 0.23 -35.77
CA LEU A 396 -83.46 -0.74 -36.31
C LEU A 396 -82.70 -0.23 -37.56
N ASP A 397 -83.32 0.63 -38.37
CA ASP A 397 -82.71 1.16 -39.59
C ASP A 397 -81.79 2.37 -39.30
N HIS A 398 -82.21 3.27 -38.40
CA HIS A 398 -81.40 4.42 -37.98
C HIS A 398 -80.10 3.99 -37.27
N LYS A 399 -80.15 2.94 -36.44
CA LYS A 399 -78.96 2.38 -35.78
C LYS A 399 -78.02 1.60 -36.70
N ALA A 400 -78.44 1.23 -37.90
CA ALA A 400 -77.60 0.53 -38.87
C ALA A 400 -76.77 1.51 -39.71
N ALA A 401 -77.29 2.70 -39.99
CA ALA A 401 -76.59 3.77 -40.71
C ALA A 401 -75.46 4.41 -39.88
N GLU A 402 -75.70 4.71 -38.60
CA GLU A 402 -74.68 5.28 -37.70
C GLU A 402 -73.47 4.34 -37.52
N ARG A 403 -73.72 3.04 -37.38
CA ARG A 403 -72.66 2.03 -37.23
C ARG A 403 -71.76 1.91 -38.45
N ARG A 404 -72.25 2.19 -39.67
CA ARG A 404 -71.44 2.15 -40.90
C ARG A 404 -70.49 3.34 -40.99
N ILE A 405 -70.96 4.54 -40.64
CA ILE A 405 -70.16 5.77 -40.65
C ILE A 405 -69.10 5.75 -39.55
N GLU A 406 -69.45 5.26 -38.35
CA GLU A 406 -68.49 5.07 -37.25
C GLU A 406 -67.45 4.00 -37.58
N ALA A 407 -67.84 2.90 -38.23
CA ALA A 407 -66.91 1.87 -38.68
C ALA A 407 -65.90 2.40 -39.71
N GLU A 408 -66.35 3.14 -40.72
CA GLU A 408 -65.46 3.75 -41.73
C GLU A 408 -64.52 4.80 -41.13
N ARG A 409 -64.99 5.62 -40.17
CA ARG A 409 -64.12 6.58 -39.46
C ARG A 409 -63.09 5.87 -38.58
N ALA A 410 -63.52 4.84 -37.83
CA ALA A 410 -62.62 4.05 -37.00
C ALA A 410 -61.58 3.31 -37.84
N GLU A 411 -61.93 2.83 -39.03
CA GLU A 411 -61.00 2.18 -39.96
C GLU A 411 -59.99 3.18 -40.54
N ARG A 412 -60.42 4.38 -40.92
CA ARG A 412 -59.51 5.46 -41.36
C ARG A 412 -58.58 5.96 -40.25
N GLU A 413 -59.07 6.08 -39.03
CA GLU A 413 -58.25 6.45 -37.88
C GLU A 413 -57.24 5.37 -37.51
N ARG A 414 -57.62 4.09 -37.59
CA ARG A 414 -56.67 2.97 -37.45
C ARG A 414 -55.62 2.99 -38.55
N ALA A 415 -56.01 3.11 -39.81
CA ALA A 415 -55.07 3.20 -40.93
C ALA A 415 -54.11 4.41 -40.79
N ALA A 416 -54.60 5.56 -40.32
CA ALA A 416 -53.77 6.73 -40.06
C ALA A 416 -52.85 6.54 -38.83
N ALA A 417 -53.30 5.85 -37.80
CA ALA A 417 -52.47 5.51 -36.63
C ALA A 417 -51.39 4.49 -37.00
N ASP A 418 -51.72 3.47 -37.78
CA ASP A 418 -50.81 2.44 -38.28
C ASP A 418 -49.73 3.06 -39.18
N LEU A 419 -50.10 3.99 -40.07
CA LEU A 419 -49.13 4.72 -40.88
C LEU A 419 -48.17 5.57 -40.04
N ARG A 420 -48.69 6.32 -39.05
CA ARG A 420 -47.84 7.11 -38.13
C ARG A 420 -46.92 6.23 -37.30
N GLN A 421 -47.38 5.04 -36.90
CA GLN A 421 -46.57 4.07 -36.18
C GLN A 421 -45.46 3.51 -37.09
N SER A 422 -45.80 3.14 -38.33
CA SER A 422 -44.84 2.69 -39.35
C SER A 422 -43.76 3.74 -39.65
N GLU A 423 -44.14 5.02 -39.78
CA GLU A 423 -43.19 6.12 -39.97
C GLU A 423 -42.25 6.31 -38.76
N LYS A 424 -42.78 6.18 -37.54
CA LYS A 424 -41.96 6.24 -36.32
C LYS A 424 -40.98 5.07 -36.25
N ASP A 425 -41.42 3.86 -36.56
CA ASP A 425 -40.59 2.66 -36.55
C ASP A 425 -39.49 2.74 -37.63
N ALA A 426 -39.84 3.23 -38.82
CA ALA A 426 -38.87 3.48 -39.90
C ALA A 426 -37.82 4.54 -39.52
N ARG A 427 -38.24 5.61 -38.83
CA ARG A 427 -37.33 6.64 -38.33
C ARG A 427 -36.41 6.12 -37.23
N ALA A 428 -36.95 5.38 -36.27
CA ALA A 428 -36.17 4.74 -35.22
C ALA A 428 -35.12 3.76 -35.81
N ALA A 429 -35.51 2.98 -36.82
CA ALA A 429 -34.58 2.10 -37.53
C ALA A 429 -33.46 2.88 -38.25
N ALA A 430 -33.78 4.02 -38.89
CA ALA A 430 -32.78 4.86 -39.56
C ALA A 430 -31.80 5.52 -38.58
N ASP A 431 -32.30 6.00 -37.44
CA ASP A 431 -31.47 6.58 -36.38
C ASP A 431 -30.55 5.52 -35.76
N ASN A 432 -31.07 4.30 -35.51
CA ASN A 432 -30.27 3.18 -35.04
C ASN A 432 -29.18 2.79 -36.04
N ARG A 433 -29.48 2.71 -37.35
CA ARG A 433 -28.47 2.42 -38.40
C ARG A 433 -27.29 3.40 -38.37
N ARG A 434 -27.57 4.70 -38.25
CA ARG A 434 -26.53 5.74 -38.18
C ARG A 434 -25.68 5.59 -36.92
N ALA A 435 -26.32 5.35 -35.78
CA ALA A 435 -25.64 5.19 -34.51
C ALA A 435 -24.75 3.93 -34.49
N LEU A 436 -25.27 2.81 -34.99
CA LEU A 436 -24.54 1.54 -35.09
C LEU A 436 -23.35 1.63 -36.05
N ALA A 437 -23.51 2.31 -37.19
CA ALA A 437 -22.41 2.59 -38.11
C ALA A 437 -21.29 3.38 -37.42
N ALA A 438 -21.63 4.46 -36.69
CA ALA A 438 -20.64 5.26 -35.98
C ALA A 438 -19.93 4.48 -34.86
N ASP A 439 -20.64 3.62 -34.13
CA ASP A 439 -20.02 2.77 -33.09
C ASP A 439 -19.09 1.72 -33.70
N LEU A 440 -19.50 1.11 -34.82
CA LEU A 440 -18.64 0.18 -35.57
C LEU A 440 -17.40 0.87 -36.13
N ASP A 441 -17.53 2.08 -36.69
CA ASP A 441 -16.38 2.83 -37.20
C ASP A 441 -15.37 3.14 -36.07
N ARG A 442 -15.86 3.50 -34.87
CA ARG A 442 -15.01 3.65 -33.67
C ARG A 442 -14.33 2.33 -33.29
N CYS A 443 -15.07 1.22 -33.28
CA CYS A 443 -14.51 -0.09 -32.98
C CYS A 443 -13.42 -0.50 -33.98
N GLU A 444 -13.71 -0.41 -35.28
CA GLU A 444 -12.77 -0.78 -36.32
C GLU A 444 -11.52 0.10 -36.31
N ALA A 445 -11.66 1.40 -36.05
CA ALA A 445 -10.53 2.31 -35.89
C ALA A 445 -9.66 1.93 -34.68
N ALA A 446 -10.28 1.61 -33.53
CA ALA A 446 -9.56 1.18 -32.34
C ALA A 446 -8.80 -0.15 -32.56
N LEU A 447 -9.43 -1.11 -33.24
CA LEU A 447 -8.79 -2.38 -33.63
C LEU A 447 -7.57 -2.14 -34.53
N ARG A 448 -7.71 -1.34 -35.60
CA ARG A 448 -6.58 -0.99 -36.49
C ARG A 448 -5.43 -0.30 -35.76
N ASN A 449 -5.72 0.37 -34.64
CA ASN A 449 -4.74 1.07 -33.80
C ASN A 449 -4.18 0.20 -32.65
N ASP A 450 -4.45 -1.11 -32.63
CA ASP A 450 -3.96 -2.04 -31.59
C ASP A 450 -4.40 -1.58 -30.17
N ASP A 451 -5.66 -1.11 -30.06
CA ASP A 451 -6.30 -0.65 -28.82
C ASP A 451 -7.54 -1.49 -28.47
N ALA A 452 -7.27 -2.62 -27.80
CA ALA A 452 -8.31 -3.55 -27.36
C ALA A 452 -9.33 -2.91 -26.40
N ALA A 453 -8.88 -2.02 -25.52
CA ALA A 453 -9.74 -1.41 -24.50
C ALA A 453 -10.77 -0.47 -25.12
N THR A 454 -10.36 0.40 -26.04
CA THR A 454 -11.28 1.28 -26.75
C THR A 454 -12.20 0.48 -27.67
N ALA A 455 -11.70 -0.57 -28.32
CA ALA A 455 -12.52 -1.48 -29.12
C ALA A 455 -13.60 -2.19 -28.27
N ALA A 456 -13.26 -2.62 -27.04
CA ALA A 456 -14.21 -3.24 -26.11
C ALA A 456 -15.36 -2.30 -25.76
N LEU A 457 -15.05 -1.03 -25.46
CA LEU A 457 -16.07 -0.01 -25.15
C LEU A 457 -17.01 0.22 -26.35
N ALA A 458 -16.44 0.37 -27.55
CA ALA A 458 -17.24 0.52 -28.77
C ALA A 458 -18.10 -0.72 -29.06
N LEU A 459 -17.57 -1.93 -28.85
CA LEU A 459 -18.35 -3.18 -28.99
C LEU A 459 -19.48 -3.30 -27.98
N ALA A 460 -19.29 -2.78 -26.76
CA ALA A 460 -20.36 -2.74 -25.76
C ALA A 460 -21.50 -1.81 -26.21
N ASP A 461 -21.18 -0.68 -26.86
CA ASP A 461 -22.18 0.22 -27.46
C ASP A 461 -22.93 -0.48 -28.61
N VAL A 462 -22.19 -1.13 -29.51
CA VAL A 462 -22.75 -1.93 -30.62
C VAL A 462 -23.70 -3.01 -30.10
N THR A 463 -23.29 -3.76 -29.08
CA THR A 463 -24.10 -4.86 -28.51
C THR A 463 -25.42 -4.36 -27.93
N ARG A 464 -25.49 -3.13 -27.39
CA ARG A 464 -26.76 -2.55 -26.90
C ARG A 464 -27.73 -2.17 -28.02
N ARG A 465 -27.25 -2.05 -29.25
CA ARG A 465 -28.00 -1.54 -30.42
C ARG A 465 -28.26 -2.59 -31.49
N GLU A 466 -27.51 -3.70 -31.50
CA GLU A 466 -27.62 -4.73 -32.56
C GLU A 466 -29.01 -5.37 -32.66
N GLY A 467 -29.70 -5.52 -31.52
CA GLY A 467 -31.06 -6.10 -31.47
C GLY A 467 -32.20 -5.13 -31.77
N GLN A 468 -31.89 -3.86 -32.04
CA GLN A 468 -32.89 -2.84 -32.38
C GLN A 468 -33.15 -2.83 -33.89
N PRO A 469 -34.34 -2.36 -34.36
CA PRO A 469 -34.67 -2.28 -35.78
C PRO A 469 -33.57 -1.60 -36.59
N GLY A 470 -33.24 -2.16 -37.77
CA GLY A 470 -32.16 -1.68 -38.62
C GLY A 470 -30.75 -2.22 -38.30
N GLY A 471 -30.58 -2.99 -37.22
CA GLY A 471 -29.28 -3.61 -36.88
C GLY A 471 -28.87 -4.80 -37.76
N GLU A 472 -29.84 -5.49 -38.36
CA GLU A 472 -29.65 -6.74 -39.14
C GLU A 472 -28.61 -6.62 -40.27
N GLU A 473 -28.52 -5.45 -40.92
CA GLU A 473 -27.58 -5.17 -42.02
C GLU A 473 -26.11 -5.23 -41.58
N PHE A 474 -25.82 -5.03 -40.29
CA PHE A 474 -24.46 -4.90 -39.78
C PHE A 474 -23.87 -6.20 -39.24
N GLY A 475 -24.62 -7.31 -39.27
CA GLY A 475 -24.22 -8.58 -38.63
C GLY A 475 -22.81 -9.06 -38.99
N ALA A 476 -22.41 -8.96 -40.26
CA ALA A 476 -21.07 -9.35 -40.71
C ALA A 476 -19.95 -8.45 -40.14
N ARG A 477 -20.17 -7.12 -40.08
CA ARG A 477 -19.21 -6.17 -39.50
C ARG A 477 -19.08 -6.37 -37.99
N ILE A 478 -20.19 -6.60 -37.30
CA ILE A 478 -20.23 -6.87 -35.87
C ILE A 478 -19.47 -8.17 -35.57
N ALA A 479 -19.73 -9.24 -36.33
CA ALA A 479 -19.04 -10.52 -36.17
C ALA A 479 -17.53 -10.38 -36.37
N ARG A 480 -17.08 -9.66 -37.42
CA ARG A 480 -15.66 -9.39 -37.65
C ARG A 480 -15.03 -8.62 -36.48
N CYS A 481 -15.66 -7.54 -36.03
CA CYS A 481 -15.15 -6.76 -34.88
C CYS A 481 -15.03 -7.61 -33.61
N ARG A 482 -16.01 -8.48 -33.33
CA ARG A 482 -15.96 -9.41 -32.19
C ARG A 482 -14.81 -10.40 -32.30
N THR A 483 -14.62 -11.02 -33.47
CA THR A 483 -13.54 -11.96 -33.72
C THR A 483 -12.17 -11.30 -33.59
N ASP A 484 -11.97 -10.14 -34.22
CA ASP A 484 -10.70 -9.42 -34.18
C ASP A 484 -10.40 -8.86 -32.79
N HIS A 485 -11.41 -8.36 -32.06
CA HIS A 485 -11.25 -7.94 -30.66
C HIS A 485 -10.84 -9.12 -29.76
N ALA A 486 -11.50 -10.27 -29.91
CA ALA A 486 -11.16 -11.47 -29.13
C ALA A 486 -9.75 -11.97 -29.46
N LEU A 487 -9.35 -11.95 -30.73
CA LEU A 487 -7.99 -12.29 -31.15
C LEU A 487 -6.98 -11.30 -30.56
N LEU A 488 -7.21 -9.99 -30.71
CA LEU A 488 -6.33 -8.95 -30.18
C LEU A 488 -6.12 -9.09 -28.66
N THR A 489 -7.21 -9.27 -27.91
CA THR A 489 -7.17 -9.47 -26.45
C THR A 489 -6.27 -10.66 -26.09
N ARG A 490 -6.41 -11.79 -26.78
CA ARG A 490 -5.57 -12.97 -26.54
C ARG A 490 -4.11 -12.72 -26.92
N LEU A 491 -3.84 -12.02 -28.02
CA LEU A 491 -2.47 -11.69 -28.41
C LEU A 491 -1.79 -10.78 -27.37
N ASP A 492 -2.52 -9.84 -26.77
CA ASP A 492 -2.05 -9.01 -25.66
C ASP A 492 -1.77 -9.83 -24.40
N GLU A 493 -2.57 -10.86 -24.12
CA GLU A 493 -2.31 -11.83 -23.04
C GLU A 493 -1.04 -12.64 -23.31
N VAL A 494 -0.83 -13.14 -24.54
CA VAL A 494 0.38 -13.91 -24.89
C VAL A 494 1.63 -13.03 -24.75
N GLU A 495 1.55 -11.78 -25.17
CA GLU A 495 2.64 -10.85 -25.02
C GLU A 495 2.93 -10.53 -23.55
N THR A 496 1.90 -10.23 -22.77
CA THR A 496 2.05 -10.03 -21.32
C THR A 496 2.74 -11.23 -20.69
N PHE A 497 2.32 -12.43 -21.09
CA PHE A 497 2.97 -13.68 -20.69
C PHE A 497 4.43 -13.74 -21.14
N ALA A 498 4.76 -13.40 -22.39
CA ALA A 498 6.14 -13.39 -22.92
C ALA A 498 7.12 -12.56 -22.09
N TRP A 499 6.60 -11.55 -21.40
CA TRP A 499 7.35 -10.67 -20.52
C TRP A 499 7.21 -11.02 -19.03
N THR A 500 6.34 -11.94 -18.68
CA THR A 500 6.11 -12.40 -17.31
C THR A 500 7.05 -13.56 -17.01
N PRO A 501 8.00 -13.41 -16.07
CA PRO A 501 8.89 -14.51 -15.73
C PRO A 501 8.10 -15.70 -15.17
N VAL A 502 8.40 -16.90 -15.68
CA VAL A 502 7.95 -18.19 -15.16
C VAL A 502 9.16 -18.90 -14.58
N ASN A 503 9.15 -19.23 -13.29
CA ASN A 503 10.30 -19.79 -12.56
C ASN A 503 11.57 -18.93 -12.71
N GLY A 504 11.40 -17.60 -12.61
CA GLY A 504 12.52 -16.65 -12.66
C GLY A 504 13.17 -16.50 -14.05
N GLN A 505 12.65 -17.19 -15.05
CA GLN A 505 13.08 -17.10 -16.45
C GLN A 505 11.94 -16.56 -17.30
N LEU A 506 12.24 -15.84 -18.39
CA LEU A 506 11.19 -15.54 -19.37
C LEU A 506 10.63 -16.85 -19.93
N PRO A 507 9.35 -16.92 -20.31
CA PRO A 507 8.73 -18.15 -20.76
C PRO A 507 9.50 -18.82 -21.88
N LEU A 508 9.46 -20.15 -21.91
CA LEU A 508 10.11 -20.89 -22.98
C LEU A 508 9.44 -20.56 -24.31
N ALA A 509 10.23 -20.60 -25.38
CA ALA A 509 9.72 -20.39 -26.73
C ALA A 509 8.55 -21.35 -27.05
N ALA A 510 8.59 -22.59 -26.56
CA ALA A 510 7.52 -23.57 -26.75
C ALA A 510 6.18 -23.12 -26.12
N ASP A 511 6.20 -22.53 -24.93
CA ASP A 511 4.97 -22.06 -24.26
C ASP A 511 4.32 -20.91 -25.03
N LEU A 512 5.15 -20.02 -25.57
CA LEU A 512 4.69 -18.93 -26.44
C LEU A 512 4.10 -19.46 -27.75
N GLN A 513 4.75 -20.45 -28.36
CA GLN A 513 4.25 -21.10 -29.57
C GLN A 513 2.86 -21.72 -29.35
N THR A 514 2.66 -22.45 -28.26
CA THR A 514 1.36 -23.05 -27.94
C THR A 514 0.27 -21.99 -27.77
N ARG A 515 0.58 -20.87 -27.09
CA ARG A 515 -0.37 -19.78 -26.87
C ARG A 515 -0.70 -19.02 -28.17
N TRP A 516 0.30 -18.72 -29.00
CA TRP A 516 0.07 -18.13 -30.32
C TRP A 516 -0.78 -19.05 -31.21
N ALA A 517 -0.45 -20.35 -31.25
CA ALA A 517 -1.22 -21.34 -31.99
C ALA A 517 -2.69 -21.36 -31.55
N THR A 518 -2.93 -21.36 -30.24
CA THR A 518 -4.29 -21.38 -29.66
C THR A 518 -5.06 -20.12 -30.03
N ALA A 519 -4.44 -18.93 -29.87
CA ALA A 519 -5.08 -17.66 -30.16
C ALA A 519 -5.45 -17.53 -31.64
N LEU A 520 -4.51 -17.83 -32.55
CA LEU A 520 -4.70 -17.73 -34.00
C LEU A 520 -5.71 -18.77 -34.52
N ALA A 521 -5.68 -20.00 -34.00
CA ALA A 521 -6.62 -21.04 -34.40
C ALA A 521 -8.08 -20.68 -34.07
N GLN A 522 -8.32 -19.97 -32.97
CA GLN A 522 -9.66 -19.50 -32.60
C GLN A 522 -10.21 -18.42 -33.55
N ALA A 523 -9.34 -17.71 -34.27
CA ALA A 523 -9.71 -16.82 -35.37
C ALA A 523 -9.72 -17.52 -36.74
N GLY A 524 -9.52 -18.85 -36.77
CA GLY A 524 -9.43 -19.64 -37.99
C GLY A 524 -8.12 -19.49 -38.75
N ILE A 525 -7.11 -18.83 -38.17
CA ILE A 525 -5.78 -18.68 -38.77
C ILE A 525 -4.92 -19.84 -38.28
N VAL A 526 -4.83 -20.91 -39.08
CA VAL A 526 -4.08 -22.10 -38.71
C VAL A 526 -2.87 -22.25 -39.65
N PRO A 527 -1.63 -22.16 -39.16
CA PRO A 527 -0.44 -22.17 -40.03
C PRO A 527 -0.27 -23.40 -40.91
N ASN A 528 -0.75 -24.57 -40.47
CA ASN A 528 -0.66 -25.84 -41.20
C ASN A 528 -1.85 -26.08 -42.16
N ALA A 529 -2.79 -25.15 -42.27
CA ALA A 529 -3.82 -25.15 -43.31
C ALA A 529 -3.20 -24.71 -44.66
N PRO A 530 -3.89 -24.90 -45.81
CA PRO A 530 -3.42 -24.39 -47.09
C PRO A 530 -3.06 -22.89 -47.00
N PRO A 531 -1.81 -22.48 -47.35
CA PRO A 531 -1.34 -21.11 -47.11
C PRO A 531 -2.25 -20.02 -47.68
N ALA A 532 -2.85 -20.25 -48.86
CA ALA A 532 -3.76 -19.31 -49.50
C ALA A 532 -5.09 -19.09 -48.75
N GLU A 533 -5.58 -20.04 -47.97
CA GLU A 533 -6.78 -19.84 -47.15
C GLU A 533 -6.44 -19.08 -45.87
N ALA A 534 -5.38 -19.51 -45.18
CA ALA A 534 -4.92 -18.83 -43.97
C ALA A 534 -4.48 -17.39 -44.26
N ALA A 535 -3.79 -17.14 -45.38
CA ALA A 535 -3.40 -15.81 -45.82
C ALA A 535 -4.60 -14.89 -46.11
N ARG A 536 -5.67 -15.43 -46.72
CA ARG A 536 -6.93 -14.69 -46.91
C ARG A 536 -7.52 -14.24 -45.57
N ARG A 537 -7.58 -15.14 -44.58
CA ARG A 537 -8.06 -14.80 -43.23
C ARG A 537 -7.20 -13.75 -42.53
N VAL A 538 -5.88 -13.81 -42.69
CA VAL A 538 -4.95 -12.78 -42.19
C VAL A 538 -5.24 -11.43 -42.85
N ASN A 539 -5.43 -11.42 -44.17
CA ASN A 539 -5.64 -10.20 -44.95
C ASN A 539 -7.03 -9.56 -44.71
N ASP A 540 -8.05 -10.36 -44.39
CA ASP A 540 -9.41 -9.88 -44.09
C ASP A 540 -9.56 -9.32 -42.66
N SER A 541 -8.59 -9.56 -41.78
CA SER A 541 -8.62 -9.11 -40.38
C SER A 541 -8.32 -7.61 -40.25
N LEU A 542 -9.07 -6.92 -39.40
CA LEU A 542 -8.84 -5.50 -39.06
C LEU A 542 -7.52 -5.29 -38.30
N ILE A 543 -6.99 -6.35 -37.68
CA ILE A 543 -5.73 -6.35 -36.94
C ILE A 543 -4.61 -7.05 -37.72
N ARG A 544 -4.69 -7.06 -39.06
CA ARG A 544 -3.71 -7.70 -39.97
C ARG A 544 -2.26 -7.48 -39.56
N ASP A 545 -1.87 -6.24 -39.29
CA ASP A 545 -0.48 -5.90 -38.96
C ASP A 545 -0.02 -6.53 -37.63
N ARG A 546 -0.92 -6.61 -36.65
CA ARG A 546 -0.68 -7.28 -35.37
C ARG A 546 -0.55 -8.80 -35.54
N VAL A 547 -1.37 -9.39 -36.42
CA VAL A 547 -1.30 -10.80 -36.77
C VAL A 547 0.01 -11.14 -37.48
N LEU A 548 0.41 -10.34 -38.47
CA LEU A 548 1.68 -10.53 -39.18
C LEU A 548 2.89 -10.38 -38.25
N LEU A 549 2.91 -9.36 -37.37
CA LEU A 549 3.92 -9.23 -36.32
C LEU A 549 4.02 -10.52 -35.48
N THR A 550 2.87 -11.04 -35.06
CA THR A 550 2.81 -12.26 -34.25
C THR A 550 3.37 -13.47 -34.98
N LEU A 551 3.02 -13.64 -36.26
CA LEU A 551 3.51 -14.73 -37.10
C LEU A 551 5.03 -14.63 -37.33
N ASP A 552 5.57 -13.42 -37.55
CA ASP A 552 7.02 -13.21 -37.68
C ASP A 552 7.77 -13.50 -36.35
N LEU A 553 7.21 -13.09 -35.21
CA LEU A 553 7.74 -13.45 -33.87
C LEU A 553 7.72 -14.97 -33.66
N TRP A 554 6.63 -15.63 -34.05
CA TRP A 554 6.50 -17.07 -33.95
C TRP A 554 7.49 -17.79 -34.87
N LEU A 555 7.70 -17.31 -36.09
CA LEU A 555 8.72 -17.86 -36.99
C LEU A 555 10.12 -17.78 -36.34
N GLY A 556 10.47 -16.67 -35.70
CA GLY A 556 11.75 -16.57 -34.98
C GLY A 556 11.86 -17.49 -33.76
N ALA A 557 10.75 -17.82 -33.11
CA ALA A 557 10.71 -18.79 -32.03
C ALA A 557 10.83 -20.24 -32.51
N ALA A 558 10.09 -20.62 -33.56
CA ALA A 558 9.89 -22.02 -33.98
C ALA A 558 10.62 -22.43 -35.27
N GLY A 559 10.77 -21.52 -36.23
CA GLY A 559 11.43 -21.77 -37.52
C GLY A 559 10.70 -22.76 -38.44
N THR A 560 9.37 -22.89 -38.37
CA THR A 560 8.63 -23.87 -39.18
C THR A 560 8.40 -23.40 -40.62
N ALA A 561 8.42 -24.35 -41.58
CA ALA A 561 8.21 -24.07 -43.00
C ALA A 561 6.79 -23.59 -43.30
N ASP A 562 5.79 -24.14 -42.61
CA ASP A 562 4.38 -23.76 -42.77
C ASP A 562 4.15 -22.27 -42.42
N LEU A 563 4.79 -21.77 -41.35
CA LEU A 563 4.73 -20.36 -40.98
C LEU A 563 5.38 -19.47 -42.04
N ALA A 564 6.54 -19.87 -42.57
CA ALA A 564 7.22 -19.12 -43.62
C ALA A 564 6.38 -19.07 -44.91
N ALA A 565 5.73 -20.18 -45.29
CA ALA A 565 4.84 -20.23 -46.45
C ALA A 565 3.60 -19.34 -46.28
N LEU A 566 2.97 -19.37 -45.09
CA LEU A 566 1.86 -18.48 -44.77
C LEU A 566 2.27 -17.00 -44.83
N LEU A 567 3.41 -16.65 -44.24
CA LEU A 567 3.92 -15.27 -44.23
C LEU A 567 4.25 -14.77 -45.64
N HIS A 568 4.83 -15.62 -46.49
CA HIS A 568 5.10 -15.30 -47.90
C HIS A 568 3.80 -15.00 -48.66
N GLU A 569 2.78 -15.84 -48.49
CA GLU A 569 1.49 -15.68 -49.17
C GLU A 569 0.70 -14.46 -48.63
N ALA A 570 0.73 -14.21 -47.32
CA ALA A 570 -0.02 -13.13 -46.69
C ALA A 570 0.65 -11.74 -46.82
N ASP A 571 1.97 -11.69 -46.91
CA ASP A 571 2.76 -10.46 -46.94
C ASP A 571 4.00 -10.58 -47.85
N PRO A 572 3.81 -10.74 -49.17
CA PRO A 572 4.90 -11.01 -50.12
C PRO A 572 5.80 -9.79 -50.30
N ASP A 573 7.10 -9.98 -50.07
CA ASP A 573 8.14 -8.97 -50.33
C ASP A 573 9.52 -9.64 -50.37
N PRO A 574 10.33 -9.42 -51.41
CA PRO A 574 11.62 -10.09 -51.56
C PRO A 574 12.57 -9.89 -50.38
N THR A 575 12.55 -8.71 -49.74
CA THR A 575 13.41 -8.40 -48.59
C THR A 575 12.90 -9.12 -47.35
N ARG A 576 11.58 -9.06 -47.09
CA ARG A 576 10.98 -9.76 -45.94
C ARG A 576 11.15 -11.26 -46.05
N ASP A 577 10.97 -11.82 -47.24
CA ASP A 577 11.13 -13.27 -47.47
C ASP A 577 12.58 -13.73 -47.32
N ALA A 578 13.55 -12.95 -47.82
CA ALA A 578 14.97 -13.26 -47.61
C ALA A 578 15.35 -13.25 -46.12
N VAL A 579 14.82 -12.28 -45.36
CA VAL A 579 15.02 -12.20 -43.91
C VAL A 579 14.32 -13.35 -43.19
N ARG A 580 13.04 -13.64 -43.50
CA ARG A 580 12.28 -14.77 -42.94
C ARG A 580 12.98 -16.11 -43.19
N ALA A 581 13.51 -16.32 -44.39
CA ALA A 581 14.31 -17.51 -44.73
C ALA A 581 15.59 -17.60 -43.87
N ALA A 582 16.30 -16.50 -43.68
CA ALA A 582 17.49 -16.48 -42.83
C ALA A 582 17.14 -16.69 -41.34
N VAL A 583 16.01 -16.15 -40.85
CA VAL A 583 15.48 -16.42 -39.50
C VAL A 583 15.14 -17.90 -39.33
N GLN A 584 14.43 -18.48 -40.30
CA GLN A 584 14.05 -19.90 -40.32
C GLN A 584 15.28 -20.80 -40.29
N ALA A 585 16.29 -20.48 -41.11
CA ALA A 585 17.55 -21.21 -41.19
C ALA A 585 18.49 -20.97 -39.99
N ARG A 586 18.14 -20.08 -39.06
CA ARG A 586 19.00 -19.63 -37.95
C ARG A 586 20.34 -19.05 -38.42
N ASP A 587 20.37 -18.44 -39.60
CA ASP A 587 21.58 -17.83 -40.20
C ASP A 587 21.79 -16.40 -39.69
N GLY A 588 22.39 -16.28 -38.49
CA GLY A 588 22.71 -14.98 -37.90
C GLY A 588 23.67 -14.13 -38.74
N ALA A 589 24.57 -14.75 -39.51
CA ALA A 589 25.51 -14.03 -40.38
C ALA A 589 24.80 -13.48 -41.63
N GLY A 590 23.90 -14.26 -42.22
CA GLY A 590 23.01 -13.81 -43.30
C GLY A 590 22.13 -12.64 -42.86
N LEU A 591 21.53 -12.73 -41.67
CA LEU A 591 20.74 -11.63 -41.09
C LEU A 591 21.57 -10.37 -40.85
N ALA A 592 22.81 -10.52 -40.37
CA ALA A 592 23.71 -9.37 -40.22
C ALA A 592 24.03 -8.72 -41.58
N ARG A 593 24.27 -9.51 -42.65
CA ARG A 593 24.49 -8.99 -44.00
C ARG A 593 23.26 -8.29 -44.58
N LEU A 594 22.10 -8.93 -44.51
CA LEU A 594 20.83 -8.39 -45.02
C LEU A 594 20.46 -7.08 -44.31
N THR A 595 20.62 -7.03 -42.99
CA THR A 595 20.34 -5.78 -42.26
C THR A 595 21.40 -4.72 -42.53
N ALA A 596 22.68 -5.07 -42.71
CA ALA A 596 23.75 -4.11 -43.00
C ALA A 596 23.58 -3.39 -44.35
N ALA A 597 23.01 -4.08 -45.35
CA ALA A 597 22.67 -3.49 -46.64
C ALA A 597 21.56 -2.43 -46.58
N GLY A 598 20.88 -2.31 -45.43
CA GLY A 598 19.69 -1.48 -45.25
C GLY A 598 18.43 -2.26 -45.62
N LEU A 599 17.37 -2.08 -44.83
CA LEU A 599 16.11 -2.80 -45.05
C LEU A 599 15.19 -2.13 -46.10
N GLY A 600 15.51 -0.91 -46.52
CA GLY A 600 14.62 -0.08 -47.34
C GLY A 600 13.41 0.42 -46.53
N ASP A 601 12.32 0.76 -47.23
CA ASP A 601 11.06 1.16 -46.61
C ASP A 601 10.27 -0.09 -46.19
N GLN A 602 10.54 -0.59 -44.99
CA GLN A 602 9.83 -1.74 -44.42
C GLN A 602 8.76 -1.30 -43.43
N PRO A 603 7.68 -2.08 -43.26
CA PRO A 603 6.67 -1.80 -42.25
C PRO A 603 7.25 -1.91 -40.84
N ALA A 604 6.85 -1.01 -39.94
CA ALA A 604 7.33 -1.00 -38.55
C ALA A 604 7.12 -2.33 -37.84
N ARG A 605 5.98 -3.00 -38.08
CA ARG A 605 5.68 -4.34 -37.55
C ARG A 605 6.79 -5.35 -37.85
N PHE A 606 7.38 -5.28 -39.05
CA PHE A 606 8.40 -6.22 -39.50
C PHE A 606 9.77 -5.92 -38.87
N VAL A 607 10.13 -4.64 -38.78
CA VAL A 607 11.37 -4.18 -38.12
C VAL A 607 11.36 -4.56 -36.64
N ILE A 608 10.21 -4.38 -35.97
CA ILE A 608 9.99 -4.80 -34.58
C ILE A 608 10.19 -6.31 -34.45
N ALA A 609 9.54 -7.12 -35.29
CA ALA A 609 9.65 -8.58 -35.24
C ALA A 609 11.11 -9.04 -35.43
N LEU A 610 11.81 -8.47 -36.41
CA LEU A 610 13.21 -8.77 -36.68
C LEU A 610 14.12 -8.41 -35.49
N ALA A 611 13.85 -7.29 -34.81
CA ALA A 611 14.60 -6.92 -33.62
C ALA A 611 14.29 -7.86 -32.44
N ALA A 612 13.04 -8.29 -32.27
CA ALA A 612 12.62 -9.12 -31.14
C ALA A 612 12.99 -10.61 -31.28
N ALA A 613 12.93 -11.19 -32.49
CA ALA A 613 12.69 -12.63 -32.67
C ALA A 613 13.91 -13.55 -32.90
N VAL A 614 15.16 -13.07 -32.96
CA VAL A 614 16.26 -13.90 -33.50
C VAL A 614 17.26 -14.37 -32.44
N ARG A 615 17.39 -15.71 -32.29
CA ARG A 615 18.56 -16.37 -31.69
C ARG A 615 19.08 -17.55 -32.56
N PRO A 616 20.41 -17.70 -32.76
CA PRO A 616 21.42 -16.65 -32.53
C PRO A 616 21.22 -15.55 -33.57
N GLY A 617 20.99 -14.33 -33.09
CA GLY A 617 20.51 -13.24 -33.92
C GLY A 617 21.39 -12.01 -33.89
N LEU A 618 20.81 -10.91 -34.36
CA LEU A 618 21.44 -9.59 -34.40
C LEU A 618 22.00 -9.21 -33.03
N SER A 619 23.16 -8.55 -33.03
CA SER A 619 23.76 -8.04 -31.79
C SER A 619 22.81 -7.05 -31.10
N PRO A 620 22.85 -6.91 -29.76
CA PRO A 620 22.03 -5.92 -29.05
C PRO A 620 22.17 -4.50 -29.61
N ALA A 621 23.37 -4.13 -30.05
CA ALA A 621 23.62 -2.84 -30.70
C ALA A 621 22.88 -2.70 -32.03
N ARG A 622 22.86 -3.74 -32.87
CA ARG A 622 22.15 -3.71 -34.15
C ARG A 622 20.64 -3.66 -33.96
N ARG A 623 20.10 -4.41 -32.99
CA ARG A 623 18.68 -4.34 -32.62
C ARG A 623 18.27 -2.94 -32.19
N ARG A 624 19.08 -2.30 -31.33
CA ARG A 624 18.85 -0.90 -30.92
C ARG A 624 18.86 0.05 -32.10
N ALA A 625 19.83 -0.08 -33.02
CA ALA A 625 19.91 0.79 -34.19
C ALA A 625 18.66 0.69 -35.08
N LEU A 626 18.14 -0.53 -35.31
CA LEU A 626 16.92 -0.74 -36.08
C LEU A 626 15.69 -0.14 -35.39
N LEU A 627 15.52 -0.41 -34.10
CA LEU A 627 14.38 0.09 -33.33
C LEU A 627 14.43 1.62 -33.13
N ALA A 628 15.62 2.21 -32.96
CA ALA A 628 15.79 3.65 -32.84
C ALA A 628 15.47 4.37 -34.16
N ALA A 629 15.98 3.87 -35.29
CA ALA A 629 15.64 4.40 -36.60
C ALA A 629 14.12 4.34 -36.85
N GLU A 630 13.47 3.28 -36.36
CA GLU A 630 12.03 3.13 -36.52
C GLU A 630 11.22 4.06 -35.62
N TRP A 631 11.70 4.28 -34.39
CA TRP A 631 11.15 5.31 -33.51
C TRP A 631 11.28 6.72 -34.10
N ASP A 632 12.41 7.03 -34.72
CA ASP A 632 12.65 8.34 -35.35
C ASP A 632 11.75 8.56 -36.57
N ARG A 633 11.42 7.49 -37.32
CA ARG A 633 10.51 7.57 -38.48
C ARG A 633 9.05 7.71 -38.06
N ALA A 634 8.62 6.99 -37.03
CA ALA A 634 7.23 6.94 -36.58
C ALA A 634 7.12 6.92 -35.04
N PRO A 635 7.29 8.07 -34.37
CA PRO A 635 7.18 8.16 -32.92
C PRO A 635 5.74 7.91 -32.48
N GLY A 636 5.55 7.16 -31.40
CA GLY A 636 4.24 6.82 -30.84
C GLY A 636 3.97 5.32 -30.65
N SER A 637 4.86 4.45 -31.11
CA SER A 637 4.73 3.01 -30.89
C SER A 637 5.25 2.58 -29.52
N VAL A 638 4.33 2.23 -28.60
CA VAL A 638 4.67 1.65 -27.29
C VAL A 638 5.49 0.39 -27.43
N ARG A 639 5.19 -0.44 -28.43
CA ARG A 639 5.95 -1.65 -28.74
C ARG A 639 7.43 -1.36 -28.98
N VAL A 640 7.75 -0.36 -29.81
CA VAL A 640 9.14 0.00 -30.11
C VAL A 640 9.88 0.40 -28.83
N LEU A 641 9.24 1.18 -27.96
CA LEU A 641 9.83 1.57 -26.67
C LEU A 641 10.05 0.37 -25.74
N MET A 642 9.08 -0.54 -25.67
CA MET A 642 9.19 -1.77 -24.88
C MET A 642 10.35 -2.65 -25.38
N GLU A 643 10.48 -2.83 -26.70
CA GLU A 643 11.58 -3.60 -27.29
C GLU A 643 12.94 -2.90 -27.12
N LEU A 644 13.01 -1.56 -27.23
CA LEU A 644 14.23 -0.79 -26.97
C LEU A 644 14.73 -1.02 -25.54
N GLY A 645 13.84 -0.94 -24.55
CA GLY A 645 14.13 -1.29 -23.17
C GLY A 645 14.56 -2.76 -23.02
N GLY A 646 13.90 -3.68 -23.72
CA GLY A 646 14.23 -5.10 -23.75
C GLY A 646 15.61 -5.44 -24.36
N THR A 647 16.27 -4.51 -25.06
CA THR A 647 17.62 -4.75 -25.60
C THR A 647 18.73 -4.71 -24.53
N TYR A 648 18.44 -4.23 -23.33
CA TYR A 648 19.38 -4.14 -22.22
C TYR A 648 19.20 -5.32 -21.24
N PRO A 649 20.26 -5.77 -20.55
CA PRO A 649 20.21 -6.93 -19.66
C PRO A 649 19.27 -6.72 -18.46
N MET A 650 18.26 -7.58 -18.26
CA MET A 650 17.38 -7.55 -17.08
C MET A 650 18.08 -8.09 -15.82
N ASN A 651 17.59 -7.71 -14.63
CA ASN A 651 18.14 -8.13 -13.32
C ASN A 651 19.62 -7.74 -13.14
N SER A 652 20.04 -6.64 -13.78
CA SER A 652 21.40 -6.11 -13.72
C SER A 652 21.35 -4.59 -13.59
N LYS A 653 22.28 -4.02 -12.83
CA LYS A 653 22.49 -2.56 -12.79
C LYS A 653 22.90 -2.02 -14.17
N GLU A 654 23.57 -2.84 -14.96
CA GLU A 654 24.01 -2.46 -16.30
C GLU A 654 22.81 -2.20 -17.21
N GLY A 655 22.75 -0.98 -17.76
CA GLY A 655 21.66 -0.54 -18.62
C GLY A 655 20.33 -0.26 -17.90
N ALA A 656 20.26 -0.32 -16.57
CA ALA A 656 19.02 -0.10 -15.82
C ALA A 656 18.42 1.29 -16.07
N ALA A 657 19.26 2.33 -16.11
CA ALA A 657 18.84 3.69 -16.41
C ALA A 657 18.24 3.83 -17.83
N GLU A 658 18.85 3.20 -18.83
CA GLU A 658 18.32 3.20 -20.20
C GLU A 658 17.00 2.44 -20.28
N ARG A 659 16.88 1.29 -19.60
CA ARG A 659 15.59 0.56 -19.49
C ARG A 659 14.51 1.43 -18.89
N ALA A 660 14.81 2.08 -17.75
CA ALA A 660 13.86 2.94 -17.06
C ALA A 660 13.40 4.09 -17.98
N ARG A 661 14.32 4.72 -18.72
CA ARG A 661 14.00 5.78 -19.68
C ARG A 661 13.01 5.31 -20.76
N TRP A 662 13.27 4.17 -21.40
CA TRP A 662 12.39 3.64 -22.45
C TRP A 662 11.03 3.20 -21.92
N PHE A 663 10.99 2.51 -20.77
CA PHE A 663 9.73 2.10 -20.15
C PHE A 663 8.94 3.29 -19.59
N GLN A 664 9.60 4.35 -19.13
CA GLN A 664 8.92 5.58 -18.72
C GLN A 664 8.26 6.27 -19.91
N ALA A 665 8.91 6.30 -21.08
CA ALA A 665 8.28 6.78 -22.31
C ALA A 665 7.10 5.88 -22.74
N ALA A 666 7.22 4.56 -22.58
CA ALA A 666 6.14 3.62 -22.88
C ALA A 666 4.92 3.86 -21.98
N VAL A 667 5.14 4.08 -20.68
CA VAL A 667 4.11 4.48 -19.71
C VAL A 667 3.48 5.82 -20.08
N ALA A 668 4.27 6.80 -20.52
CA ALA A 668 3.74 8.11 -20.92
C ALA A 668 2.78 8.02 -22.12
N LEU A 669 3.04 7.09 -23.06
CA LEU A 669 2.17 6.84 -24.20
C LEU A 669 0.94 5.99 -23.85
N ARG A 670 1.09 4.99 -22.98
CA ARG A 670 -0.02 4.14 -22.50
C ARG A 670 -0.01 4.04 -20.97
N PRO A 671 -0.53 5.05 -20.25
CA PRO A 671 -0.55 5.06 -18.78
C PRO A 671 -1.41 3.96 -18.14
N GLN A 672 -2.30 3.32 -18.90
CA GLN A 672 -3.15 2.22 -18.44
C GLN A 672 -2.50 0.84 -18.63
N SER A 673 -1.25 0.76 -19.13
CA SER A 673 -0.56 -0.52 -19.32
C SER A 673 0.12 -0.99 -18.04
N VAL A 674 -0.48 -1.98 -17.36
CA VAL A 674 0.11 -2.65 -16.19
C VAL A 674 1.51 -3.20 -16.52
N LEU A 675 1.66 -3.82 -17.70
CA LEU A 675 2.93 -4.35 -18.17
C LEU A 675 4.03 -3.27 -18.26
N ALA A 676 3.72 -2.09 -18.82
CA ALA A 676 4.69 -1.00 -18.93
C ALA A 676 5.13 -0.49 -17.55
N TRP A 677 4.18 -0.34 -16.61
CA TRP A 677 4.48 0.02 -15.22
C TRP A 677 5.34 -1.03 -14.51
N ASN A 678 5.05 -2.31 -14.70
CA ASN A 678 5.84 -3.41 -14.15
C ASN A 678 7.28 -3.40 -14.68
N LYS A 679 7.46 -3.17 -15.99
CA LYS A 679 8.80 -3.09 -16.59
C LYS A 679 9.57 -1.86 -16.12
N LEU A 680 8.91 -0.72 -15.98
CA LEU A 680 9.50 0.46 -15.37
C LEU A 680 9.92 0.17 -13.92
N GLY A 681 9.04 -0.43 -13.11
CA GLY A 681 9.33 -0.79 -11.72
C GLY A 681 10.51 -1.76 -11.58
N ILE A 682 10.63 -2.76 -12.47
CA ILE A 682 11.78 -3.67 -12.50
C ILE A 682 13.06 -2.93 -12.87
N ALA A 683 13.03 -2.07 -13.88
CA ALA A 683 14.20 -1.30 -14.30
C ALA A 683 14.70 -0.35 -13.20
N LEU A 684 13.78 0.34 -12.52
CA LEU A 684 14.08 1.21 -11.38
C LEU A 684 14.63 0.42 -10.19
N ARG A 685 14.04 -0.74 -9.88
CA ARG A 685 14.55 -1.66 -8.85
C ARG A 685 15.97 -2.13 -9.16
N ASP A 686 16.25 -2.52 -10.41
CA ASP A 686 17.58 -2.93 -10.85
C ASP A 686 18.59 -1.79 -10.77
N GLY A 687 18.14 -0.55 -10.99
CA GLY A 687 18.90 0.68 -10.79
C GLY A 687 18.99 1.15 -9.34
N GLU A 688 18.44 0.39 -8.38
CA GLU A 688 18.36 0.71 -6.95
C GLU A 688 17.59 2.01 -6.62
N GLN A 689 16.75 2.46 -7.55
CA GLN A 689 15.83 3.59 -7.40
C GLN A 689 14.53 3.08 -6.76
N TYR A 690 14.62 2.69 -5.48
CA TYR A 690 13.53 1.96 -4.80
C TYR A 690 12.28 2.79 -4.53
N ASP A 691 12.41 4.11 -4.39
CA ASP A 691 11.25 5.00 -4.19
C ASP A 691 10.41 5.13 -5.45
N GLU A 692 11.06 5.30 -6.59
CA GLU A 692 10.44 5.34 -7.91
C GLU A 692 9.90 3.95 -8.29
N ALA A 693 10.61 2.87 -7.96
CA ALA A 693 10.10 1.51 -8.14
C ALA A 693 8.81 1.26 -7.34
N LEU A 694 8.72 1.77 -6.11
CA LEU A 694 7.49 1.71 -5.30
C LEU A 694 6.35 2.54 -5.91
N ALA A 695 6.66 3.69 -6.53
CA ALA A 695 5.65 4.50 -7.22
C ALA A 695 5.12 3.78 -8.46
N ALA A 696 6.01 3.20 -9.29
CA ALA A 696 5.62 2.41 -10.44
C ALA A 696 4.78 1.18 -10.05
N ALA A 697 5.17 0.46 -8.98
CA ALA A 697 4.40 -0.66 -8.46
C ALA A 697 3.02 -0.23 -7.92
N ARG A 698 2.91 0.96 -7.30
CA ARG A 698 1.61 1.50 -6.85
C ARG A 698 0.68 1.78 -8.03
N GLU A 699 1.18 2.34 -9.12
CA GLU A 699 0.36 2.57 -10.32
C GLU A 699 -0.06 1.26 -10.99
N ALA A 700 0.84 0.28 -11.08
CA ALA A 700 0.48 -1.06 -11.56
C ALA A 700 -0.63 -1.69 -10.68
N LEU A 701 -0.51 -1.62 -9.35
CA LEU A 701 -1.52 -2.12 -8.40
C LEU A 701 -2.83 -1.32 -8.39
N ARG A 702 -2.79 -0.03 -8.79
CA ARG A 702 -4.01 0.77 -8.96
C ARG A 702 -4.83 0.29 -10.17
N LEU A 703 -4.14 -0.20 -11.20
CA LEU A 703 -4.75 -0.74 -12.43
C LEU A 703 -5.18 -2.19 -12.25
N ASP A 704 -4.32 -3.01 -11.64
CA ASP A 704 -4.60 -4.39 -11.27
C ASP A 704 -4.12 -4.67 -9.83
N PRO A 705 -5.03 -4.63 -8.84
CA PRO A 705 -4.70 -4.87 -7.44
C PRO A 705 -4.11 -6.24 -7.12
N ARG A 706 -4.24 -7.22 -8.03
CA ARG A 706 -3.74 -8.59 -7.83
C ARG A 706 -2.51 -8.91 -8.67
N ASP A 707 -1.92 -7.92 -9.35
CA ASP A 707 -0.74 -8.15 -10.18
C ASP A 707 0.46 -8.60 -9.31
N LEU A 708 0.84 -9.87 -9.48
CA LEU A 708 1.87 -10.51 -8.66
C LEU A 708 3.25 -9.88 -8.87
N ASN A 709 3.53 -9.36 -10.07
CA ASN A 709 4.81 -8.70 -10.36
C ASN A 709 4.92 -7.38 -9.61
N ALA A 710 3.87 -6.57 -9.60
CA ALA A 710 3.80 -5.31 -8.89
C ALA A 710 3.90 -5.50 -7.38
N LEU A 711 3.20 -6.51 -6.82
CA LEU A 711 3.36 -6.92 -5.41
C LEU A 711 4.81 -7.32 -5.10
N ASN A 712 5.43 -8.13 -5.95
CA ASN A 712 6.82 -8.54 -5.76
C ASN A 712 7.82 -7.37 -5.87
N ILE A 713 7.63 -6.44 -6.82
CA ILE A 713 8.45 -5.21 -6.93
C ILE A 713 8.31 -4.38 -5.65
N LYS A 714 7.07 -4.16 -5.19
CA LYS A 714 6.78 -3.42 -3.96
C LYS A 714 7.47 -4.05 -2.75
N ALA A 715 7.36 -5.36 -2.58
CA ALA A 715 7.97 -6.07 -1.46
C ALA A 715 9.51 -6.00 -1.47
N ILE A 716 10.14 -6.19 -2.64
CA ILE A 716 11.59 -6.08 -2.78
C ILE A 716 12.06 -4.67 -2.45
N ALA A 717 11.37 -3.64 -2.94
CA ALA A 717 11.72 -2.25 -2.69
C ALA A 717 11.55 -1.87 -1.20
N LEU A 718 10.47 -2.31 -0.54
CA LEU A 718 10.29 -2.12 0.91
C LEU A 718 11.42 -2.76 1.71
N ARG A 719 11.77 -4.02 1.38
CA ARG A 719 12.88 -4.74 2.02
C ARG A 719 14.20 -4.01 1.83
N ALA A 720 14.51 -3.55 0.62
CA ALA A 720 15.74 -2.81 0.33
C ALA A 720 15.84 -1.49 1.11
N LYS A 721 14.70 -0.87 1.41
CA LYS A 721 14.61 0.31 2.29
C LYS A 721 14.67 -0.02 3.78
N GLY A 722 14.83 -1.28 4.16
CA GLY A 722 14.89 -1.75 5.54
C GLY A 722 13.53 -2.04 6.18
N ASP A 723 12.41 -1.87 5.46
CA ASP A 723 11.07 -2.22 5.93
C ASP A 723 10.79 -3.72 5.67
N GLY A 724 11.50 -4.57 6.40
CA GLY A 724 11.28 -6.02 6.41
C GLY A 724 9.84 -6.41 6.75
N PRO A 725 9.24 -5.89 7.84
CA PRO A 725 7.84 -6.17 8.20
C PRO A 725 6.84 -5.76 7.12
N GLY A 726 7.03 -4.62 6.46
CA GLY A 726 6.20 -4.19 5.34
C GLY A 726 6.32 -5.13 4.13
N ALA A 727 7.53 -5.56 3.80
CA ALA A 727 7.75 -6.54 2.74
C ALA A 727 7.08 -7.89 3.04
N VAL A 728 7.14 -8.35 4.30
CA VAL A 728 6.45 -9.57 4.77
C VAL A 728 4.94 -9.46 4.53
N ARG A 729 4.30 -8.36 4.93
CA ARG A 729 2.85 -8.15 4.72
C ARG A 729 2.45 -8.24 3.24
N VAL A 730 3.28 -7.69 2.35
CA VAL A 730 3.02 -7.76 0.89
C VAL A 730 3.17 -9.19 0.37
N TYR A 731 4.13 -9.97 0.86
CA TYR A 731 4.21 -11.38 0.49
C TYR A 731 3.09 -12.23 1.09
N GLU A 732 2.61 -11.92 2.30
CA GLU A 732 1.42 -12.57 2.86
C GLU A 732 0.16 -12.26 2.04
N GLU A 733 0.03 -11.05 1.52
CA GLU A 733 -1.02 -10.67 0.58
C GLU A 733 -0.89 -11.45 -0.74
N LEU A 734 0.31 -11.54 -1.30
CA LEU A 734 0.61 -12.31 -2.49
C LEU A 734 0.22 -13.79 -2.32
N MET A 735 0.65 -14.42 -1.22
CA MET A 735 0.36 -15.84 -0.93
C MET A 735 -1.11 -16.10 -0.56
N ARG A 736 -1.86 -15.08 -0.14
CA ARG A 736 -3.31 -15.19 0.05
C ARG A 736 -4.06 -15.09 -1.27
N ALA A 737 -3.58 -14.25 -2.19
CA ALA A 737 -4.16 -14.11 -3.53
C ALA A 737 -3.93 -15.35 -4.39
N ASP A 738 -2.76 -15.98 -4.26
CA ASP A 738 -2.40 -17.21 -4.95
C ASP A 738 -1.62 -18.16 -4.02
N PRO A 739 -2.33 -19.01 -3.25
CA PRO A 739 -1.71 -19.97 -2.32
C PRO A 739 -0.85 -21.04 -3.00
N ASP A 740 -1.18 -21.38 -4.24
CA ASP A 740 -0.49 -22.37 -5.07
C ASP A 740 0.49 -21.72 -6.06
N CYS A 741 0.89 -20.48 -5.76
CA CYS A 741 1.77 -19.68 -6.59
C CYS A 741 3.00 -20.50 -7.05
N PRO A 742 3.14 -20.79 -8.36
CA PRO A 742 4.12 -21.74 -8.86
C PRO A 742 5.55 -21.16 -8.96
N TYR A 743 5.80 -19.98 -8.39
CA TYR A 743 7.06 -19.24 -8.53
C TYR A 743 7.99 -19.40 -7.30
N PRO A 744 9.05 -20.22 -7.37
CA PRO A 744 10.00 -20.39 -6.27
C PRO A 744 10.70 -19.09 -5.87
N GLU A 745 10.82 -18.13 -6.79
CA GLU A 745 11.39 -16.80 -6.54
C GLU A 745 10.61 -16.03 -5.49
N PHE A 746 9.29 -16.17 -5.45
CA PHE A 746 8.46 -15.47 -4.48
C PHE A 746 8.64 -16.04 -3.08
N HIS A 747 8.72 -17.37 -2.94
CA HIS A 747 9.07 -18.01 -1.68
C HIS A 747 10.48 -17.60 -1.21
N ASN A 748 11.46 -17.56 -2.12
CA ASN A 748 12.81 -17.09 -1.79
C ASN A 748 12.82 -15.61 -1.36
N ASN A 749 12.11 -14.73 -2.08
CA ASN A 749 12.07 -13.32 -1.72
C ASN A 749 11.29 -13.08 -0.43
N TYR A 750 10.24 -13.88 -0.18
CA TYR A 750 9.51 -13.88 1.08
C TYR A 750 10.41 -14.32 2.24
N GLY A 751 11.16 -15.41 2.08
CA GLY A 751 12.16 -15.82 3.06
C GLY A 751 13.19 -14.72 3.35
N SER A 752 13.61 -14.00 2.32
CA SER A 752 14.52 -12.86 2.46
C SER A 752 13.88 -11.68 3.21
N ALA A 753 12.59 -11.42 2.99
CA ALA A 753 11.83 -10.41 3.73
C ALA A 753 11.71 -10.79 5.22
N LEU A 754 11.36 -12.05 5.53
CA LEU A 754 11.31 -12.57 6.90
C LEU A 754 12.67 -12.47 7.61
N ALA A 755 13.76 -12.85 6.92
CA ALA A 755 15.12 -12.75 7.48
C ALA A 755 15.55 -11.30 7.77
N THR A 756 15.01 -10.33 7.01
CA THR A 756 15.21 -8.88 7.23
C THR A 756 14.36 -8.38 8.39
N ALA A 757 13.14 -8.88 8.53
CA ALA A 757 12.25 -8.62 9.67
C ALA A 757 12.72 -9.28 10.98
N GLY A 758 13.72 -10.15 10.93
CA GLY A 758 14.30 -10.85 12.08
C GLY A 758 13.74 -12.25 12.31
N ASP A 759 12.72 -12.67 11.56
CA ASP A 759 12.17 -14.04 11.62
C ASP A 759 13.01 -15.01 10.76
N LEU A 760 14.10 -15.48 11.34
CA LEU A 760 14.99 -16.44 10.67
C LEU A 760 14.38 -17.83 10.52
N ARG A 761 13.48 -18.23 11.43
CA ARG A 761 12.85 -19.55 11.37
C ARG A 761 11.83 -19.60 10.25
N GLY A 762 10.97 -18.58 10.14
CA GLY A 762 10.06 -18.43 9.01
C GLY A 762 10.83 -18.32 7.68
N ALA A 763 11.94 -17.58 7.66
CA ALA A 763 12.80 -17.48 6.48
C ALA A 763 13.30 -18.85 6.00
N ILE A 764 13.83 -19.68 6.91
CA ILE A 764 14.29 -21.04 6.60
C ILE A 764 13.18 -21.89 5.99
N VAL A 765 11.95 -21.83 6.53
CA VAL A 765 10.79 -22.53 5.97
C VAL A 765 10.53 -22.09 4.53
N LYS A 766 10.51 -20.78 4.27
CA LYS A 766 10.25 -20.25 2.93
C LYS A 766 11.36 -20.57 1.92
N PHE A 767 12.62 -20.54 2.33
CA PHE A 767 13.70 -20.98 1.45
C PHE A 767 13.64 -22.47 1.12
N ARG A 768 13.26 -23.33 2.08
CA ARG A 768 13.05 -24.76 1.81
C ARG A 768 11.90 -25.00 0.84
N GLN A 769 10.78 -24.29 0.98
CA GLN A 769 9.68 -24.34 0.00
C GLN A 769 10.15 -23.96 -1.41
N ALA A 770 10.94 -22.89 -1.55
CA ALA A 770 11.51 -22.52 -2.84
C ALA A 770 12.39 -23.64 -3.45
N LEU A 771 13.12 -24.37 -2.61
CA LEU A 771 14.00 -25.48 -3.03
C LEU A 771 13.25 -26.80 -3.28
N GLU A 772 12.12 -27.03 -2.63
CA GLU A 772 11.22 -28.14 -2.94
C GLU A 772 10.66 -27.98 -4.37
N MET A 773 10.33 -26.74 -4.76
CA MET A 773 9.87 -26.41 -6.10
C MET A 773 11.00 -26.42 -7.13
N ASN A 774 12.19 -25.90 -6.78
CA ASN A 774 13.37 -25.90 -7.64
C ASN A 774 14.64 -26.25 -6.87
N PRO A 775 15.04 -27.54 -6.87
CA PRO A 775 16.24 -28.00 -6.15
C PRO A 775 17.56 -27.39 -6.64
N LYS A 776 17.60 -26.86 -7.87
CA LYS A 776 18.79 -26.24 -8.48
C LYS A 776 18.80 -24.71 -8.34
N PHE A 777 17.97 -24.15 -7.46
CA PHE A 777 17.89 -22.70 -7.28
C PHE A 777 19.03 -22.17 -6.39
N ALA A 778 20.15 -21.79 -7.03
CA ALA A 778 21.38 -21.36 -6.36
C ALA A 778 21.16 -20.25 -5.31
N ALA A 779 20.34 -19.24 -5.63
CA ALA A 779 20.08 -18.12 -4.73
C ALA A 779 19.33 -18.55 -3.46
N ALA A 780 18.35 -19.46 -3.58
CA ALA A 780 17.63 -19.99 -2.42
C ALA A 780 18.52 -20.84 -1.51
N HIS A 781 19.42 -21.65 -2.09
CA HIS A 781 20.45 -22.36 -1.32
C HIS A 781 21.39 -21.41 -0.56
N ALA A 782 21.85 -20.34 -1.20
CA ALA A 782 22.72 -19.36 -0.57
C ALA A 782 22.01 -18.62 0.57
N ASN A 783 20.75 -18.20 0.35
CA ASN A 783 19.95 -17.50 1.35
C ASN A 783 19.58 -18.40 2.53
N LEU A 784 19.22 -19.67 2.27
CA LEU A 784 19.00 -20.68 3.29
C LEU A 784 20.26 -20.88 4.14
N GLY A 785 21.41 -21.05 3.50
CA GLY A 785 22.68 -21.21 4.18
C GLY A 785 23.03 -20.03 5.08
N ASN A 786 22.81 -18.79 4.61
CA ASN A 786 23.02 -17.59 5.42
C ASN A 786 22.07 -17.53 6.63
N ALA A 787 20.79 -17.85 6.44
CA ALA A 787 19.83 -17.91 7.55
C ALA A 787 20.24 -18.96 8.60
N LEU A 788 20.67 -20.15 8.15
CA LEU A 788 21.17 -21.23 9.02
C LEU A 788 22.45 -20.85 9.78
N LEU A 789 23.35 -20.07 9.17
CA LEU A 789 24.51 -19.53 9.89
C LEU A 789 24.10 -18.61 11.05
N ARG A 790 23.10 -17.76 10.81
CA ARG A 790 22.58 -16.84 11.82
C ARG A 790 21.85 -17.58 12.96
N THR A 791 21.25 -18.74 12.68
CA THR A 791 20.67 -19.63 13.71
C THR A 791 21.67 -20.60 14.34
N ARG A 792 22.96 -20.53 13.97
CA ARG A 792 24.07 -21.39 14.44
C ARG A 792 23.95 -22.87 14.03
N GLU A 793 23.17 -23.19 13.02
CA GLU A 793 23.05 -24.54 12.43
C GLU A 793 24.16 -24.77 11.38
N LEU A 794 25.42 -24.81 11.85
CA LEU A 794 26.60 -24.72 10.99
C LEU A 794 26.72 -25.85 9.96
N ASP A 795 26.36 -27.08 10.32
CA ASP A 795 26.43 -28.22 9.40
C ASP A 795 25.45 -28.10 8.23
N ALA A 796 24.20 -27.76 8.53
CA ALA A 796 23.17 -27.53 7.53
C ALA A 796 23.51 -26.31 6.65
N ALA A 797 24.05 -25.24 7.25
CA ALA A 797 24.48 -24.06 6.51
C ALA A 797 25.56 -24.39 5.48
N VAL A 798 26.60 -25.15 5.86
CA VAL A 798 27.65 -25.58 4.94
C VAL A 798 27.10 -26.45 3.81
N GLN A 799 26.15 -27.35 4.10
CA GLN A 799 25.51 -28.17 3.06
C GLN A 799 24.75 -27.32 2.05
N SER A 800 23.89 -26.40 2.51
CA SER A 800 23.15 -25.49 1.63
C SER A 800 24.10 -24.60 0.81
N LEU A 801 25.17 -24.07 1.40
CA LEU A 801 26.13 -23.21 0.67
C LEU A 801 26.98 -24.00 -0.34
N ARG A 802 27.29 -25.27 -0.10
CA ARG A 802 27.90 -26.15 -1.11
C ARG A 802 26.96 -26.37 -2.27
N ALA A 803 25.69 -26.67 -2.00
CA ALA A 803 24.68 -26.80 -3.05
C ALA A 803 24.52 -25.50 -3.86
N ALA A 804 24.60 -24.32 -3.23
CA ALA A 804 24.60 -23.04 -3.93
C ALA A 804 25.76 -22.91 -4.94
N VAL A 805 26.98 -23.29 -4.53
CA VAL A 805 28.17 -23.29 -5.39
C VAL A 805 28.11 -24.37 -6.47
N GLU A 806 27.53 -25.53 -6.18
CA GLU A 806 27.30 -26.57 -7.19
C GLU A 806 26.29 -26.14 -8.26
N CYS A 807 25.24 -25.41 -7.86
CA CYS A 807 24.24 -24.86 -8.78
C CYS A 807 24.78 -23.70 -9.61
N ASP A 808 25.60 -22.82 -9.02
CA ASP A 808 26.29 -21.73 -9.72
C ASP A 808 27.77 -21.64 -9.30
N PRO A 809 28.66 -22.35 -10.01
CA PRO A 809 30.10 -22.34 -9.71
C PRO A 809 30.78 -20.98 -9.89
N ARG A 810 30.14 -20.05 -10.61
CA ARG A 810 30.66 -18.70 -10.91
C ARG A 810 30.18 -17.63 -9.94
N SER A 811 29.36 -17.99 -8.95
CA SER A 811 28.91 -17.05 -7.92
C SER A 811 30.02 -16.77 -6.90
N ALA A 812 30.73 -15.66 -7.09
CA ALA A 812 31.72 -15.19 -6.12
C ALA A 812 31.13 -15.00 -4.72
N VAL A 813 29.86 -14.58 -4.63
CA VAL A 813 29.12 -14.40 -3.37
C VAL A 813 28.89 -15.73 -2.66
N ALA A 814 28.43 -16.77 -3.38
CA ALA A 814 28.20 -18.08 -2.79
C ALA A 814 29.50 -18.69 -2.22
N HIS A 815 30.63 -18.54 -2.93
CA HIS A 815 31.94 -18.96 -2.44
C HIS A 815 32.38 -18.20 -1.17
N ALA A 816 32.16 -16.88 -1.10
CA ALA A 816 32.49 -16.10 0.10
C ALA A 816 31.64 -16.53 1.31
N GLU A 817 30.35 -16.74 1.10
CA GLU A 817 29.42 -17.19 2.13
C GLU A 817 29.75 -18.61 2.62
N LEU A 818 30.13 -19.52 1.71
CA LEU A 818 30.66 -20.84 2.05
C LEU A 818 31.95 -20.75 2.87
N GLY A 819 32.87 -19.86 2.49
CA GLY A 819 34.10 -19.61 3.25
C GLY A 819 33.82 -19.18 4.69
N ARG A 820 32.84 -18.28 4.87
CA ARG A 820 32.39 -17.82 6.19
C ARG A 820 31.79 -18.94 7.03
N ALA A 821 30.97 -19.79 6.41
CA ALA A 821 30.38 -20.96 7.06
C ALA A 821 31.44 -21.94 7.57
N LEU A 822 32.42 -22.25 6.71
CA LEU A 822 33.52 -23.16 7.03
C LEU A 822 34.43 -22.59 8.12
N GLN A 823 34.70 -21.28 8.08
CA GLN A 823 35.46 -20.58 9.11
C GLN A 823 34.77 -20.70 10.48
N LEU A 824 33.45 -20.45 10.56
CA LEU A 824 32.68 -20.60 11.80
C LEU A 824 32.66 -22.05 12.30
N LYS A 825 32.68 -23.02 11.38
CA LYS A 825 32.82 -24.46 11.68
C LYS A 825 34.24 -24.87 12.07
N ARG A 826 35.20 -23.94 12.04
CA ARG A 826 36.65 -24.18 12.25
C ARG A 826 37.30 -25.08 11.20
N ASP A 827 36.66 -25.27 10.04
CA ASP A 827 37.30 -25.86 8.86
C ASP A 827 38.12 -24.79 8.12
N THR A 828 39.27 -24.47 8.68
CA THR A 828 40.17 -23.42 8.19
C THR A 828 40.66 -23.71 6.77
N THR A 829 40.97 -24.98 6.45
CA THR A 829 41.46 -25.36 5.12
C THR A 829 40.37 -25.20 4.06
N GLY A 830 39.14 -25.62 4.36
CA GLY A 830 37.99 -25.41 3.50
C GLY A 830 37.67 -23.92 3.29
N ALA A 831 37.71 -23.13 4.37
CA ALA A 831 37.45 -21.69 4.33
C ALA A 831 38.44 -20.95 3.41
N ILE A 832 39.75 -21.22 3.55
CA ILE A 832 40.79 -20.63 2.70
C ILE A 832 40.53 -20.94 1.22
N ARG A 833 40.16 -22.18 0.89
CA ARG A 833 39.86 -22.59 -0.50
C ARG A 833 38.66 -21.82 -1.05
N ALA A 834 37.57 -21.73 -0.29
CA ALA A 834 36.36 -21.05 -0.70
C ALA A 834 36.59 -19.53 -0.88
N TYR A 835 37.32 -18.88 0.03
CA TYR A 835 37.67 -17.46 -0.13
C TYR A 835 38.59 -17.19 -1.33
N ARG A 836 39.56 -18.08 -1.61
CA ARG A 836 40.41 -17.96 -2.80
C ARG A 836 39.60 -18.06 -4.10
N GLU A 837 38.67 -19.01 -4.21
CA GLU A 837 37.80 -19.10 -5.40
C GLU A 837 36.86 -17.89 -5.53
N SER A 838 36.32 -17.38 -4.41
CA SER A 838 35.55 -16.14 -4.42
C SER A 838 36.36 -14.97 -4.99
N LEU A 839 37.60 -14.77 -4.53
CA LEU A 839 38.48 -13.69 -4.97
C LEU A 839 39.02 -13.89 -6.40
N LYS A 840 39.12 -15.14 -6.88
CA LYS A 840 39.43 -15.43 -8.28
C LYS A 840 38.31 -14.98 -9.21
N LEU A 841 37.05 -15.14 -8.79
CA LEU A 841 35.86 -14.77 -9.56
C LEU A 841 35.55 -13.27 -9.45
N ASN A 842 35.68 -12.71 -8.25
CA ASN A 842 35.56 -11.27 -8.01
C ASN A 842 36.70 -10.80 -7.09
N PRO A 843 37.81 -10.31 -7.66
CA PRO A 843 38.92 -9.75 -6.90
C PRO A 843 38.51 -8.58 -6.01
N ALA A 844 37.46 -7.83 -6.38
CA ALA A 844 36.95 -6.67 -5.67
C ALA A 844 36.00 -7.06 -4.51
N ASN A 845 36.47 -7.89 -3.58
CA ASN A 845 35.75 -8.24 -2.36
C ASN A 845 36.65 -8.08 -1.11
N PRO A 846 36.67 -6.89 -0.50
CA PRO A 846 37.56 -6.61 0.63
C PRO A 846 37.23 -7.47 1.87
N GLY A 847 35.97 -7.86 2.07
CA GLY A 847 35.56 -8.74 3.16
C GLY A 847 36.15 -10.15 3.04
N ALA A 848 36.06 -10.76 1.85
CA ALA A 848 36.66 -12.06 1.57
C ALA A 848 38.20 -12.02 1.64
N ALA A 849 38.82 -10.96 1.11
CA ALA A 849 40.27 -10.78 1.16
C ALA A 849 40.77 -10.58 2.60
N SER A 850 40.06 -9.80 3.42
CA SER A 850 40.38 -9.65 4.84
C SER A 850 40.23 -10.96 5.61
N ALA A 851 39.13 -11.70 5.38
CA ALA A 851 38.91 -13.00 6.03
C ALA A 851 40.01 -14.01 5.65
N LEU A 852 40.39 -14.05 4.37
CA LEU A 852 41.53 -14.84 3.90
C LEU A 852 42.83 -14.42 4.59
N GLY A 853 43.12 -13.11 4.67
CA GLY A 853 44.32 -12.58 5.31
C GLY A 853 44.43 -12.99 6.78
N HIS A 854 43.34 -12.93 7.54
CA HIS A 854 43.30 -13.40 8.92
C HIS A 854 43.55 -14.92 9.03
N LEU A 855 42.89 -15.73 8.19
CA LEU A 855 43.05 -17.18 8.23
C LEU A 855 44.47 -17.63 7.86
N LEU A 856 45.14 -16.92 6.94
CA LEU A 856 46.53 -17.18 6.58
C LEU A 856 47.49 -16.75 7.69
N TRP A 857 47.21 -15.62 8.36
CA TRP A 857 47.98 -15.16 9.51
C TRP A 857 47.90 -16.16 10.67
N ASP A 858 46.71 -16.68 10.98
CA ASP A 858 46.52 -17.70 12.02
C ASP A 858 47.24 -19.03 11.70
N ARG A 859 47.55 -19.28 10.43
CA ARG A 859 48.33 -20.45 9.96
C ARG A 859 49.81 -20.18 9.78
N GLU A 860 50.29 -19.00 10.20
CA GLU A 860 51.68 -18.55 10.05
C GLU A 860 52.14 -18.41 8.59
N ASP A 861 51.23 -18.39 7.61
CA ASP A 861 51.52 -18.01 6.22
C ASP A 861 51.53 -16.47 6.10
N LEU A 862 52.60 -15.88 6.63
CA LEU A 862 52.73 -14.42 6.77
C LEU A 862 52.80 -13.70 5.42
N ASP A 863 53.48 -14.27 4.44
CA ASP A 863 53.59 -13.69 3.09
C ASP A 863 52.24 -13.73 2.36
N GLY A 864 51.52 -14.85 2.45
CA GLY A 864 50.17 -14.98 1.93
C GLY A 864 49.19 -14.01 2.59
N ALA A 865 49.30 -13.82 3.91
CA ALA A 865 48.48 -12.87 4.66
C ALA A 865 48.74 -11.41 4.22
N ILE A 866 50.01 -11.02 4.08
CA ILE A 866 50.38 -9.67 3.57
C ILE A 866 49.81 -9.44 2.17
N GLY A 867 49.92 -10.44 1.28
CA GLY A 867 49.34 -10.39 -0.06
C GLY A 867 47.82 -10.14 -0.02
N ALA A 868 47.09 -10.92 0.78
CA ALA A 868 45.64 -10.81 0.92
C ALA A 868 45.20 -9.45 1.49
N PHE A 869 45.89 -8.91 2.50
CA PHE A 869 45.57 -7.58 3.04
C PHE A 869 45.89 -6.45 2.05
N ARG A 870 46.97 -6.56 1.28
CA ARG A 870 47.28 -5.60 0.20
C ARG A 870 46.23 -5.63 -0.90
N ASP A 871 45.77 -6.80 -1.30
CA ASP A 871 44.69 -6.94 -2.28
C ASP A 871 43.38 -6.35 -1.75
N ALA A 872 43.03 -6.59 -0.47
CA ALA A 872 41.87 -5.96 0.16
C ALA A 872 41.94 -4.41 0.10
N LEU A 873 43.12 -3.85 0.37
CA LEU A 873 43.37 -2.41 0.34
C LEU A 873 43.36 -1.81 -1.08
N ARG A 874 43.59 -2.59 -2.14
CA ARG A 874 43.43 -2.09 -3.52
C ARG A 874 41.98 -1.71 -3.82
N TYR A 875 41.03 -2.44 -3.26
CA TYR A 875 39.59 -2.24 -3.51
C TYR A 875 38.89 -1.45 -2.42
N ALA A 876 39.42 -1.46 -1.20
CA ALA A 876 38.93 -0.68 -0.07
C ALA A 876 40.07 0.14 0.58
N PRO A 877 40.64 1.14 -0.13
CA PRO A 877 41.79 1.90 0.36
C PRO A 877 41.46 2.75 1.59
N ALA A 878 40.18 3.05 1.82
CA ALA A 878 39.69 3.89 2.89
C ALA A 878 39.27 3.15 4.17
N GLU A 879 39.72 1.90 4.36
CA GLU A 879 39.40 1.09 5.54
C GLU A 879 40.54 1.12 6.59
N PRO A 880 40.40 1.86 7.71
CA PRO A 880 41.46 2.00 8.71
C PRO A 880 41.90 0.66 9.32
N GLY A 881 40.96 -0.26 9.51
CA GLY A 881 41.22 -1.58 10.11
C GLY A 881 42.16 -2.44 9.27
N LEU A 882 42.04 -2.41 7.94
CA LEU A 882 42.91 -3.16 7.03
C LEU A 882 44.35 -2.62 7.06
N HIS A 883 44.52 -1.30 7.10
CA HIS A 883 45.83 -0.68 7.27
C HIS A 883 46.47 -1.01 8.62
N ASN A 884 45.69 -1.02 9.71
CA ASN A 884 46.19 -1.46 11.02
C ASN A 884 46.63 -2.94 10.99
N ASN A 885 45.84 -3.83 10.39
CA ASN A 885 46.17 -5.26 10.33
C ASN A 885 47.41 -5.52 9.47
N LEU A 886 47.52 -4.86 8.31
CA LEU A 886 48.72 -4.91 7.48
C LEU A 886 49.94 -4.38 8.25
N GLY A 887 49.81 -3.28 8.98
CA GLY A 887 50.89 -2.74 9.81
C GLY A 887 51.36 -3.72 10.89
N MET A 888 50.44 -4.46 11.50
CA MET A 888 50.77 -5.49 12.50
C MET A 888 51.59 -6.63 11.88
N LEU A 889 51.17 -7.10 10.70
CA LEU A 889 51.88 -8.14 9.95
C LEU A 889 53.26 -7.70 9.49
N LEU A 890 53.38 -6.51 8.90
CA LEU A 890 54.68 -5.96 8.46
C LEU A 890 55.66 -5.83 9.63
N ARG A 891 55.17 -5.41 10.82
CA ARG A 891 56.01 -5.35 12.01
C ARG A 891 56.46 -6.74 12.46
N GLN A 892 55.58 -7.73 12.39
CA GLN A 892 55.89 -9.12 12.74
C GLN A 892 56.90 -9.75 11.78
N THR A 893 56.84 -9.42 10.49
CA THR A 893 57.78 -9.92 9.46
C THR A 893 59.08 -9.11 9.35
N GLY A 894 59.30 -8.14 10.24
CA GLY A 894 60.56 -7.40 10.33
C GLY A 894 60.65 -6.13 9.48
N ASP A 895 59.53 -5.59 8.98
CA ASP A 895 59.43 -4.29 8.32
C ASP A 895 58.74 -3.23 9.20
N PRO A 896 59.42 -2.70 10.23
CA PRO A 896 58.83 -1.70 11.12
C PRO A 896 58.58 -0.34 10.45
N ARG A 897 59.29 -0.02 9.34
CA ARG A 897 59.08 1.22 8.58
C ARG A 897 57.81 1.15 7.74
N GLY A 898 57.60 0.05 7.02
CA GLY A 898 56.34 -0.22 6.32
C GLY A 898 55.15 -0.28 7.29
N ALA A 899 55.33 -0.90 8.46
CA ALA A 899 54.32 -0.90 9.52
C ALA A 899 53.93 0.51 9.96
N ALA A 900 54.91 1.38 10.24
CA ALA A 900 54.65 2.77 10.61
C ALA A 900 53.91 3.54 9.51
N SER A 901 54.21 3.28 8.23
CA SER A 901 53.47 3.88 7.11
C SER A 901 52.01 3.42 7.09
N ALA A 902 51.75 2.13 7.26
CA ALA A 902 50.39 1.59 7.28
C ALA A 902 49.58 2.15 8.47
N TYR A 903 50.16 2.22 9.67
CA TYR A 903 49.47 2.83 10.82
C TYR A 903 49.18 4.32 10.64
N LYS A 904 50.09 5.08 10.02
CA LYS A 904 49.84 6.49 9.68
C LYS A 904 48.63 6.63 8.76
N GLU A 905 48.49 5.74 7.78
CA GLU A 905 47.34 5.76 6.88
C GLU A 905 46.04 5.39 7.61
N ALA A 906 46.07 4.38 8.50
CA ALA A 906 44.94 4.07 9.36
C ALA A 906 44.51 5.28 10.22
N ILE A 907 45.47 6.03 10.76
CA ILE A 907 45.23 7.23 11.57
C ILE A 907 44.73 8.41 10.73
N ARG A 908 45.21 8.54 9.48
CA ARG A 908 44.73 9.56 8.54
C ARG A 908 43.26 9.35 8.21
N LEU A 909 42.85 8.09 8.05
CA LEU A 909 41.46 7.69 7.74
C LEU A 909 40.56 7.76 8.99
N ASP A 910 41.06 7.32 10.15
CA ASP A 910 40.38 7.47 11.44
C ASP A 910 41.29 8.17 12.47
N PRO A 911 41.14 9.50 12.61
CA PRO A 911 41.87 10.28 13.60
C PRO A 911 41.53 9.97 15.06
N LYS A 912 40.64 9.04 15.38
CA LYS A 912 40.40 8.56 16.76
C LYS A 912 40.82 7.10 16.97
N HIS A 913 41.47 6.47 15.99
CA HIS A 913 41.90 5.07 16.08
C HIS A 913 43.04 4.87 17.11
N LEU A 914 42.69 4.63 18.38
CA LEU A 914 43.64 4.49 19.50
C LEU A 914 44.64 3.34 19.29
N ARG A 915 44.13 2.17 18.86
CA ARG A 915 44.98 0.98 18.61
C ARG A 915 46.05 1.25 17.54
N ALA A 916 45.69 1.89 16.42
CA ALA A 916 46.66 2.23 15.37
C ALA A 916 47.71 3.25 15.86
N ARG A 917 47.33 4.23 16.69
CA ARG A 917 48.27 5.19 17.31
C ARG A 917 49.25 4.53 18.26
N TYR A 918 48.75 3.66 19.14
CA TYR A 918 49.62 2.87 20.02
C TYR A 918 50.60 2.03 19.20
N ASN A 919 50.09 1.31 18.18
CA ASN A 919 50.91 0.48 17.32
C ASN A 919 51.92 1.28 16.48
N LEU A 920 51.58 2.52 16.07
CA LEU A 920 52.52 3.43 15.41
C LEU A 920 53.70 3.76 16.32
N GLY A 921 53.47 4.08 17.60
CA GLY A 921 54.54 4.33 18.56
C GLY A 921 55.46 3.11 18.72
N VAL A 922 54.87 1.90 18.77
CA VAL A 922 55.63 0.64 18.84
C VAL A 922 56.48 0.44 17.57
N ALA A 923 55.90 0.67 16.39
CA ALA A 923 56.58 0.50 15.11
C ALA A 923 57.71 1.51 14.90
N LEU A 924 57.52 2.78 15.27
CA LEU A 924 58.54 3.83 15.16
C LEU A 924 59.74 3.54 16.07
N ARG A 925 59.48 3.09 17.30
CA ARG A 925 60.55 2.66 18.21
C ARG A 925 61.34 1.47 17.64
N ALA A 926 60.65 0.47 17.07
CA ALA A 926 61.28 -0.66 16.38
C ALA A 926 62.07 -0.23 15.13
N ALA A 927 61.61 0.81 14.42
CA ALA A 927 62.30 1.42 13.28
C ALA A 927 63.48 2.32 13.66
N LYS A 928 63.87 2.35 14.95
CA LYS A 928 64.93 3.19 15.53
C LYS A 928 64.65 4.70 15.44
N ASP A 929 63.37 5.09 15.48
CA ASP A 929 62.91 6.48 15.58
C ASP A 929 62.17 6.72 16.92
N PRO A 930 62.90 6.83 18.04
CA PRO A 930 62.28 7.06 19.35
C PRO A 930 61.66 8.45 19.49
N ALA A 931 62.14 9.46 18.75
CA ALA A 931 61.55 10.81 18.73
C ALA A 931 60.15 10.80 18.09
N GLY A 932 60.00 10.11 16.96
CA GLY A 932 58.68 9.87 16.35
C GLY A 932 57.75 9.06 17.25
N ALA A 933 58.28 8.06 17.97
CA ALA A 933 57.49 7.26 18.92
C ALA A 933 56.96 8.11 20.08
N VAL A 934 57.78 8.99 20.67
CA VAL A 934 57.33 9.94 21.70
C VAL A 934 56.17 10.80 21.20
N LYS A 935 56.26 11.34 19.98
CA LYS A 935 55.18 12.13 19.38
C LYS A 935 53.90 11.31 19.26
N ALA A 936 53.98 10.10 18.70
CA ALA A 936 52.82 9.23 18.50
C ALA A 936 52.15 8.83 19.84
N TYR A 937 52.93 8.54 20.88
CA TYR A 937 52.37 8.22 22.19
C TYR A 937 51.78 9.43 22.91
N ARG A 938 52.36 10.63 22.78
CA ARG A 938 51.74 11.86 23.32
C ARG A 938 50.41 12.17 22.63
N GLU A 939 50.33 11.99 21.31
CA GLU A 939 49.07 12.13 20.56
C GLU A 939 48.03 11.08 20.97
N LEU A 940 48.45 9.83 21.28
CA LEU A 940 47.57 8.81 21.87
C LEU A 940 47.04 9.25 23.23
N LEU A 941 47.93 9.70 24.13
CA LEU A 941 47.57 10.07 25.50
C LEU A 941 46.77 11.38 25.58
N ALA A 942 46.88 12.25 24.57
CA ALA A 942 45.99 13.41 24.44
C ALA A 942 44.53 12.99 24.15
N LEU A 943 44.32 11.84 23.51
CA LEU A 943 42.99 11.27 23.24
C LEU A 943 42.50 10.36 24.38
N ASP A 944 43.40 9.59 24.98
CA ASP A 944 43.12 8.72 26.12
C ASP A 944 44.22 8.86 27.20
N PRO A 945 44.05 9.80 28.15
CA PRO A 945 44.99 10.02 29.24
C PRO A 945 45.10 8.85 30.22
N ASN A 946 44.16 7.88 30.18
CA ASN A 946 44.17 6.72 31.07
C ASN A 946 44.71 5.47 30.36
N HIS A 947 45.41 5.61 29.24
CA HIS A 947 45.96 4.49 28.49
C HIS A 947 47.27 3.99 29.13
N SER A 948 47.20 3.09 30.12
CA SER A 948 48.38 2.56 30.86
C SER A 948 49.49 2.02 29.95
N ALA A 949 49.16 1.25 28.90
CA ALA A 949 50.16 0.75 27.96
C ALA A 949 50.83 1.88 27.15
N GLY A 950 50.13 3.00 26.96
CA GLY A 950 50.59 4.18 26.24
C GLY A 950 51.61 4.95 27.06
N HIS A 951 51.33 5.17 28.35
CA HIS A 951 52.30 5.72 29.30
C HIS A 951 53.57 4.86 29.40
N ASN A 952 53.41 3.52 29.50
CA ASN A 952 54.57 2.63 29.46
C ASN A 952 55.33 2.70 28.11
N GLY A 953 54.62 2.82 26.98
CA GLY A 953 55.24 3.01 25.66
C GLY A 953 56.01 4.33 25.56
N LEU A 954 55.44 5.42 26.06
CA LEU A 954 56.07 6.74 26.10
C LEU A 954 57.32 6.73 26.99
N GLY A 955 57.24 6.14 28.19
CA GLY A 955 58.39 6.00 29.07
C GLY A 955 59.54 5.22 28.44
N ASN A 956 59.21 4.16 27.69
CA ASN A 956 60.21 3.41 26.92
C ASN A 956 60.87 4.24 25.81
N ALA A 957 60.09 5.06 25.08
CA ALA A 957 60.63 5.93 24.04
C ALA A 957 61.49 7.08 24.61
N LEU A 958 61.11 7.66 25.75
CA LEU A 958 61.89 8.68 26.47
C LEU A 958 63.21 8.12 27.00
N ARG A 959 63.19 6.90 27.56
CA ARG A 959 64.40 6.20 27.99
C ARG A 959 65.37 5.98 26.83
N ASP A 960 64.87 5.59 25.65
CA ASP A 960 65.69 5.42 24.45
C ASP A 960 66.32 6.73 23.96
N LEU A 961 65.71 7.89 24.26
CA LEU A 961 66.26 9.23 24.01
C LEU A 961 67.21 9.72 25.11
N GLY A 962 67.37 8.96 26.20
CA GLY A 962 68.19 9.34 27.36
C GLY A 962 67.48 10.23 28.39
N ASP A 963 66.19 10.55 28.20
CA ASP A 963 65.38 11.27 29.19
C ASP A 963 64.87 10.30 30.26
N LEU A 964 65.77 9.96 31.20
CA LEU A 964 65.48 9.01 32.27
C LEU A 964 64.43 9.55 33.27
N ASP A 965 64.38 10.86 33.47
CA ASP A 965 63.43 11.50 34.39
C ASP A 965 62.01 11.48 33.84
N GLY A 966 61.85 11.88 32.57
CA GLY A 966 60.57 11.75 31.87
C GLY A 966 60.12 10.29 31.81
N ALA A 967 61.03 9.35 31.53
CA ALA A 967 60.70 7.92 31.51
C ALA A 967 60.16 7.41 32.86
N ILE A 968 60.81 7.77 33.98
CA ILE A 968 60.36 7.40 35.33
C ILE A 968 58.96 7.95 35.64
N ALA A 969 58.69 9.21 35.27
CA ALA A 969 57.38 9.83 35.48
C ALA A 969 56.27 9.06 34.74
N GLU A 970 56.51 8.71 33.47
CA GLU A 970 55.55 7.99 32.65
C GLU A 970 55.34 6.53 33.10
N PHE A 971 56.39 5.83 33.56
CA PHE A 971 56.20 4.49 34.14
C PHE A 971 55.39 4.53 35.44
N ARG A 972 55.58 5.56 36.27
CA ARG A 972 54.75 5.76 37.48
C ARG A 972 53.29 6.04 37.11
N ALA A 973 53.05 6.88 36.09
CA ALA A 973 51.69 7.12 35.57
C ALA A 973 51.04 5.83 35.04
N ALA A 974 51.78 5.00 34.31
CA ALA A 974 51.30 3.70 33.84
C ALA A 974 50.87 2.78 35.00
N LEU A 975 51.64 2.78 36.11
CA LEU A 975 51.38 1.98 37.31
C LEU A 975 50.29 2.57 38.21
N SER A 976 50.10 3.90 38.25
CA SER A 976 48.98 4.50 38.96
C SER A 976 47.65 4.16 38.29
N ILE A 977 47.64 4.05 36.96
CA ILE A 977 46.47 3.62 36.20
C ILE A 977 46.25 2.11 36.31
N ASN A 978 47.30 1.30 36.11
CA ASN A 978 47.24 -0.15 36.25
C ASN A 978 48.42 -0.66 37.11
N PRO A 979 48.19 -0.87 38.42
CA PRO A 979 49.23 -1.36 39.33
C PRO A 979 49.79 -2.74 38.96
N SER A 980 49.07 -3.54 38.17
CA SER A 980 49.50 -4.87 37.73
C SER A 980 50.26 -4.86 36.39
N ASN A 981 50.61 -3.68 35.85
CA ASN A 981 51.40 -3.56 34.63
C ASN A 981 52.86 -3.99 34.86
N GLY A 982 53.10 -5.30 34.82
CA GLY A 982 54.42 -5.92 35.01
C GLY A 982 55.53 -5.32 34.14
N PRO A 983 55.33 -5.10 32.83
CA PRO A 983 56.31 -4.41 31.99
C PRO A 983 56.68 -3.00 32.49
N ALA A 984 55.71 -2.20 32.96
CA ALA A 984 55.98 -0.86 33.49
C ALA A 984 56.76 -0.91 34.81
N GLN A 985 56.46 -1.88 35.69
CA GLN A 985 57.19 -2.09 36.95
C GLN A 985 58.65 -2.48 36.71
N GLN A 986 58.88 -3.41 35.78
CA GLN A 986 60.22 -3.81 35.38
C GLN A 986 60.98 -2.64 34.76
N ASN A 987 60.37 -1.95 33.80
CA ASN A 987 60.98 -0.80 33.13
C ASN A 987 61.32 0.33 34.11
N LEU A 988 60.45 0.64 35.08
CA LEU A 988 60.73 1.62 36.13
C LEU A 988 61.97 1.23 36.94
N THR A 989 62.03 -0.03 37.38
CA THR A 989 63.15 -0.56 38.15
C THR A 989 64.47 -0.45 37.39
N ASP A 990 64.47 -0.84 36.11
CA ASP A 990 65.67 -0.81 35.27
C ASP A 990 66.13 0.62 34.98
N THR A 991 65.17 1.54 34.77
CA THR A 991 65.46 2.96 34.51
C THR A 991 66.02 3.66 35.74
N LEU A 992 65.52 3.35 36.94
CA LEU A 992 66.06 3.85 38.21
C LEU A 992 67.51 3.38 38.40
N LYS A 993 67.80 2.09 38.18
CA LYS A 993 69.17 1.56 38.23
C LYS A 993 70.10 2.22 37.20
N GLN A 994 69.59 2.49 36.00
CA GLN A 994 70.35 3.19 34.95
C GLN A 994 70.66 4.63 35.36
N LYS A 995 69.70 5.33 35.97
CA LYS A 995 69.88 6.69 36.48
C LYS A 995 70.92 6.73 37.60
N ASP A 996 70.87 5.79 38.54
CA ASP A 996 71.84 5.69 39.63
C ASP A 996 73.26 5.40 39.13
N ARG A 997 73.41 4.62 38.05
CA ARG A 997 74.71 4.34 37.41
C ARG A 997 75.30 5.53 36.65
N THR A 998 74.45 6.44 36.17
CA THR A 998 74.83 7.61 35.36
C THR A 998 74.94 8.89 36.20
N ALA A 999 74.51 8.86 37.46
CA ALA A 999 74.70 9.94 38.41
C ALA A 999 76.20 10.17 38.71
N PRO A 1000 76.69 11.42 38.70
CA PRO A 1000 78.08 11.71 39.02
C PRO A 1000 78.37 11.31 40.48
N ARG A 1001 79.37 10.44 40.69
CA ARG A 1001 79.81 10.08 42.05
C ARG A 1001 80.28 11.34 42.78
N PRO A 1002 79.88 11.58 44.04
CA PRO A 1002 80.36 12.72 44.80
C PRO A 1002 81.87 12.62 44.97
N ARG A 1003 82.59 13.72 44.69
CA ARG A 1003 84.03 13.86 44.95
C ARG A 1003 84.27 13.62 46.44
N GLU A 1004 85.09 12.63 46.78
CA GLU A 1004 85.55 12.40 48.15
C GLU A 1004 86.28 13.65 48.67
N VAL A 1005 85.67 14.32 49.65
CA VAL A 1005 86.37 15.33 50.45
C VAL A 1005 87.23 14.57 51.45
N LYS A 1006 88.55 14.54 51.21
CA LYS A 1006 89.54 14.13 52.22
C LYS A 1006 89.36 15.00 53.46
N ARG A 1007 88.97 14.40 54.58
CA ARG A 1007 89.00 15.04 55.90
C ARG A 1007 90.45 15.05 56.40
N SER A 1008 90.94 16.25 56.71
CA SER A 1008 92.17 16.53 57.47
C SER A 1008 92.04 16.11 58.92
#